data_AF-A0A1I1M0H8-F1
#
_entry.id   AF-A0A1I1M0H8-F1
#
_cell.length_a   1.000
_cell.length_b   1.000
_cell.length_c   1.000
_cell.angle_alpha   90.00
_cell.angle_beta   90.00
_cell.angle_gamma   90.00
#
_symmetry.space_group_name_H-M   'P 1'
#
loop_
_entity.id
_entity.type
_entity.pdbx_description
1 polymer ?
#
loop_
_entity_poly.entity_id
_entity_poly.type
_entity_poly.pdbx_seq_one_letter_code
_entity_poly.pdbx_strand_id
1 'polypeptide(L)'
;MPASILARLAAIFLCAVFAVLCLAKARLIGDGLEYLAMVQGFVAHGSPELRRTDVDAFAAMPPPALARALLKPAMLDGAIERLERGAIVELGFARARDGSVHAIHFWMYSLLAAPFYALVVLLGQNPFMALVALNLAILAASAWRVRAWLPAAGLPELALVAIMGPLYYTVWSGPEVMAGCCVLLASLAALRRDLALTVALAGLGASQNPSIAGLIPAAAAYAALYRWFPAAALFPPEGGPRPWLRDGALVAAGIAAALLPYLHNMALFGMPSLISHYYTDLGLVTPERMFSFLFDLNQGLFTGFPALPACAAIILAALEPGRRRAWLVHLGIALLLTLGMALPTLAATNWNSGAIIVSRYAYWTSMPMLAVCLVGLVQLGPRTRNIALCAALLLQALFTWQAYRSRAPSFISHGRLAAWVLDHAPRWYNPDPEIFLKRERRREDLVTPDQVVVHRGPRGATKLMRYWSNSADSGGLCGPGTHLAAAHVKTLASGWRYYNAPLRCDPGPAPAVRIAIGPGMPPILGSGWSRIEGAMVWTEGEHSRLRLALPPGRRAAYLGLDGAYFDGVRASTVTVNGVELGKKLLGQAPLALPAQVRGARVLDVTIEHALPARPADAADPRALGFSLRGVAIEFELETEAK
;
A
#
# COMPACT_ATOMS: atom_id res chain seq x y z
N MET A 1 7.21 -48.48 -13.43
CA MET A 1 6.44 -47.73 -12.42
C MET A 1 5.20 -47.14 -13.08
N PRO A 2 4.02 -47.16 -12.45
CA PRO A 2 2.85 -46.48 -12.97
C PRO A 2 3.12 -44.97 -13.09
N ALA A 3 2.64 -44.35 -14.17
CA ALA A 3 2.88 -42.93 -14.50
C ALA A 3 2.49 -41.95 -13.36
N SER A 4 1.55 -42.36 -12.51
CA SER A 4 1.11 -41.59 -11.33
C SER A 4 2.16 -41.50 -10.21
N ILE A 5 2.99 -42.52 -10.02
CA ILE A 5 4.08 -42.49 -9.01
C ILE A 5 5.19 -41.55 -9.49
N LEU A 6 5.58 -41.66 -10.76
CA LEU A 6 6.62 -40.80 -11.35
C LEU A 6 6.22 -39.32 -11.28
N ALA A 7 4.96 -38.98 -11.58
CA ALA A 7 4.45 -37.62 -11.48
C ALA A 7 4.49 -37.07 -10.04
N ARG A 8 4.18 -37.92 -9.03
CA ARG A 8 4.26 -37.53 -7.61
C ARG A 8 5.70 -37.30 -7.17
N LEU A 9 6.61 -38.20 -7.54
CA LEU A 9 8.04 -38.05 -7.24
C LEU A 9 8.62 -36.80 -7.90
N ALA A 10 8.27 -36.54 -9.16
CA ALA A 10 8.66 -35.31 -9.86
C ALA A 10 8.12 -34.06 -9.16
N ALA A 11 6.86 -34.05 -8.72
CA ALA A 11 6.28 -32.93 -7.98
C ALA A 11 7.00 -32.69 -6.63
N ILE A 12 7.27 -33.76 -5.87
CA ILE A 12 8.03 -33.68 -4.61
C ILE A 12 9.43 -33.11 -4.87
N PHE A 13 10.12 -33.63 -5.88
CA PHE A 13 11.45 -33.15 -6.26
C PHE A 13 11.41 -31.67 -6.64
N LEU A 14 10.46 -31.23 -7.48
CA LEU A 14 10.31 -29.82 -7.87
C LEU A 14 10.00 -28.92 -6.67
N CYS A 15 9.15 -29.36 -5.75
CA CYS A 15 8.87 -28.62 -4.50
C CYS A 15 10.13 -28.51 -3.62
N ALA A 16 10.92 -29.58 -3.51
CA ALA A 16 12.17 -29.57 -2.75
C ALA A 16 13.21 -28.64 -3.39
N VAL A 17 13.38 -28.71 -4.71
CA VAL A 17 14.25 -27.79 -5.46
C VAL A 17 13.79 -26.34 -5.28
N PHE A 18 12.49 -26.07 -5.37
CA PHE A 18 11.93 -24.74 -5.15
C PHE A 18 12.23 -24.24 -3.72
N ALA A 19 12.01 -25.07 -2.70
CA ALA A 19 12.31 -24.72 -1.32
C ALA A 19 13.80 -24.38 -1.12
N VAL A 20 14.70 -25.20 -1.67
CA VAL A 20 16.15 -24.96 -1.62
C VAL A 20 16.52 -23.64 -2.32
N LEU A 21 15.95 -23.37 -3.51
CA LEU A 21 16.21 -22.12 -4.23
C LEU A 21 15.70 -20.89 -3.47
N CYS A 22 14.55 -20.98 -2.80
CA CYS A 22 14.02 -19.89 -1.97
C CYS A 22 14.92 -19.63 -0.76
N LEU A 23 15.32 -20.69 -0.05
CA LEU A 23 16.21 -20.59 1.10
C LEU A 23 17.58 -20.04 0.71
N ALA A 24 18.13 -20.45 -0.42
CA ALA A 24 19.41 -19.95 -0.94
C ALA A 24 19.36 -18.46 -1.31
N LYS A 25 18.17 -17.91 -1.60
CA LYS A 25 17.93 -16.50 -1.92
C LYS A 25 17.49 -15.66 -0.73
N ALA A 26 17.32 -16.26 0.46
CA ALA A 26 16.95 -15.53 1.66
C ALA A 26 17.97 -14.42 1.94
N ARG A 27 17.49 -13.21 2.17
CA ARG A 27 18.30 -12.01 2.49
C ARG A 27 17.37 -10.92 3.01
N LEU A 28 17.94 -9.83 3.52
CA LEU A 28 17.18 -8.65 3.90
C LEU A 28 16.45 -8.06 2.68
N ILE A 29 15.12 -8.09 2.72
CA ILE A 29 14.22 -7.49 1.72
C ILE A 29 13.05 -6.79 2.44
N GLY A 30 12.73 -5.55 2.05
CA GLY A 30 11.65 -4.80 2.68
C GLY A 30 11.85 -4.68 4.19
N ASP A 31 10.77 -4.93 4.94
CA ASP A 31 10.67 -4.79 6.40
C ASP A 31 11.28 -5.99 7.16
N GLY A 32 12.21 -6.71 6.54
CA GLY A 32 12.76 -7.95 7.08
C GLY A 32 13.64 -7.75 8.32
N LEU A 33 14.25 -6.58 8.47
CA LEU A 33 15.14 -6.28 9.59
C LEU A 33 14.34 -6.22 10.90
N GLU A 34 13.20 -5.55 10.86
CA GLU A 34 12.23 -5.42 11.95
C GLU A 34 11.74 -6.79 12.40
N TYR A 35 11.33 -7.63 11.45
CA TYR A 35 10.89 -8.99 11.75
C TYR A 35 12.01 -9.83 12.34
N LEU A 36 13.22 -9.78 11.77
CA LEU A 36 14.35 -10.57 12.25
C LEU A 36 14.80 -10.15 13.65
N ALA A 37 14.79 -8.85 13.96
CA ALA A 37 15.10 -8.33 15.29
C ALA A 37 14.14 -8.88 16.34
N MET A 38 12.83 -8.85 16.07
CA MET A 38 11.83 -9.43 16.98
C MET A 38 12.00 -10.95 17.13
N VAL A 39 12.38 -11.66 16.05
CA VAL A 39 12.66 -13.11 16.10
C VAL A 39 13.84 -13.40 17.03
N GLN A 40 14.93 -12.65 16.90
CA GLN A 40 16.10 -12.75 17.77
C GLN A 40 15.70 -12.49 19.23
N GLY A 41 14.91 -11.44 19.48
CA GLY A 41 14.43 -11.12 20.83
C GLY A 41 13.61 -12.26 21.45
N PHE A 42 12.70 -12.88 20.69
CA PHE A 42 11.93 -14.03 21.19
C PHE A 42 12.81 -15.23 21.54
N VAL A 43 13.86 -15.50 20.75
CA VAL A 43 14.78 -16.61 21.04
C VAL A 43 15.71 -16.29 22.21
N ALA A 44 16.19 -15.05 22.33
CA ALA A 44 17.17 -14.66 23.35
C ALA A 44 16.54 -14.39 24.72
N HIS A 45 15.39 -13.69 24.76
CA HIS A 45 14.81 -13.20 26.01
C HIS A 45 13.27 -13.27 26.06
N GLY A 46 12.64 -13.91 25.08
CA GLY A 46 11.20 -14.21 25.11
C GLY A 46 10.29 -13.01 24.84
N SER A 47 10.81 -11.90 24.32
CA SER A 47 10.03 -10.68 24.01
C SER A 47 10.40 -10.09 22.65
N PRO A 48 9.54 -9.25 22.03
CA PRO A 48 9.85 -8.61 20.75
C PRO A 48 10.73 -7.36 20.89
N GLU A 49 11.18 -7.03 22.10
CA GLU A 49 12.04 -5.87 22.37
C GLU A 49 13.39 -6.01 21.65
N LEU A 50 13.87 -4.93 21.03
CA LEU A 50 15.22 -4.85 20.49
C LEU A 50 16.18 -4.32 21.57
N ARG A 51 17.15 -5.14 21.97
CA ARG A 51 18.20 -4.77 22.93
C ARG A 51 19.58 -4.69 22.25
N ARG A 52 20.52 -3.96 22.85
CA ARG A 52 21.93 -3.94 22.38
C ARG A 52 22.54 -5.34 22.32
N THR A 53 22.19 -6.22 23.25
CA THR A 53 22.61 -7.64 23.23
C THR A 53 22.13 -8.41 22.01
N ASP A 54 21.00 -8.01 21.40
CA ASP A 54 20.52 -8.62 20.15
C ASP A 54 21.38 -8.16 18.96
N VAL A 55 21.83 -6.90 18.98
CA VAL A 55 22.77 -6.35 17.99
C VAL A 55 24.14 -7.04 18.10
N ASP A 56 24.61 -7.27 19.33
CA ASP A 56 25.85 -8.01 19.59
C ASP A 56 25.74 -9.46 19.07
N ALA A 57 24.59 -10.11 19.27
CA ALA A 57 24.34 -11.45 18.73
C ALA A 57 24.39 -11.48 17.19
N PHE A 58 23.85 -10.45 16.52
CA PHE A 58 24.01 -10.31 15.07
C PHE A 58 25.47 -10.06 14.68
N ALA A 59 26.20 -9.20 15.40
CA ALA A 59 27.61 -8.91 15.13
C ALA A 59 28.51 -10.14 15.31
N ALA A 60 28.15 -11.05 16.22
CA ALA A 60 28.86 -12.31 16.45
C ALA A 60 28.61 -13.39 15.39
N MET A 61 27.67 -13.18 14.45
CA MET A 61 27.40 -14.16 13.39
C MET A 61 28.59 -14.30 12.42
N PRO A 62 28.77 -15.48 11.80
CA PRO A 62 29.85 -15.68 10.82
C PRO A 62 29.79 -14.64 9.69
N PRO A 63 30.93 -14.02 9.27
CA PRO A 63 30.94 -13.01 8.22
C PRO A 63 30.26 -13.43 6.90
N PRO A 64 30.39 -14.70 6.43
CA PRO A 64 29.66 -15.16 5.25
C PRO A 64 28.14 -15.18 5.41
N ALA A 65 27.62 -15.35 6.63
CA ALA A 65 26.19 -15.31 6.91
C ALA A 65 25.69 -13.85 6.87
N LEU A 66 26.40 -12.92 7.49
CA LEU A 66 26.10 -11.48 7.45
C LEU A 66 26.14 -10.92 6.02
N ALA A 67 27.17 -11.27 5.25
CA ALA A 67 27.32 -10.82 3.86
C ALA A 67 26.17 -11.34 2.98
N ARG A 68 25.77 -12.62 3.11
CA ARG A 68 24.62 -13.19 2.40
C ARG A 68 23.29 -12.55 2.83
N ALA A 69 23.15 -12.25 4.11
CA ALA A 69 21.98 -11.61 4.69
C ALA A 69 21.83 -10.14 4.27
N LEU A 70 22.91 -9.48 3.81
CA LEU A 70 23.00 -8.02 3.66
C LEU A 70 22.72 -7.28 4.99
N LEU A 71 23.00 -7.94 6.11
CA LEU A 71 22.77 -7.40 7.45
C LEU A 71 23.97 -6.58 7.90
N LYS A 72 23.73 -5.36 8.39
CA LYS A 72 24.75 -4.46 8.92
C LYS A 72 24.40 -4.10 10.36
N PRO A 73 24.92 -4.82 11.38
CA PRO A 73 24.60 -4.60 12.79
C PRO A 73 24.80 -3.14 13.25
N ALA A 74 25.83 -2.45 12.75
CA ALA A 74 26.08 -1.04 13.05
C ALA A 74 24.93 -0.09 12.67
N MET A 75 24.08 -0.46 11.69
CA MET A 75 22.88 0.33 11.36
C MET A 75 21.83 0.26 12.48
N LEU A 76 21.66 -0.92 13.10
CA LEU A 76 20.74 -1.10 14.23
C LEU A 76 21.26 -0.36 15.47
N ASP A 77 22.55 -0.48 15.78
CA ASP A 77 23.17 0.22 16.91
C ASP A 77 22.98 1.74 16.79
N GLY A 78 23.30 2.30 15.62
CA GLY A 78 23.08 3.72 15.36
C GLY A 78 21.60 4.14 15.40
N ALA A 79 20.66 3.25 15.06
CA ALA A 79 19.23 3.53 15.20
C ALA A 79 18.80 3.58 16.67
N ILE A 80 19.25 2.62 17.49
CA ILE A 80 19.03 2.62 18.94
C ILE A 80 19.57 3.92 19.56
N GLU A 81 20.80 4.32 19.23
CA GLU A 81 21.38 5.56 19.75
C GLU A 81 20.60 6.83 19.37
N ARG A 82 20.00 6.88 18.18
CA ARG A 82 19.17 8.03 17.77
C ARG A 82 17.84 8.04 18.52
N LEU A 83 17.23 6.88 18.74
CA LEU A 83 16.01 6.74 19.56
C LEU A 83 16.27 7.10 21.03
N GLU A 84 17.40 6.68 21.58
CA GLU A 84 17.85 7.04 22.93
C GLU A 84 18.03 8.57 23.08
N ARG A 85 18.49 9.24 22.02
CA ARG A 85 18.63 10.71 21.92
C ARG A 85 17.34 11.46 21.60
N GLY A 86 16.20 10.77 21.51
CA GLY A 86 14.88 11.39 21.36
C GLY A 86 14.29 11.35 19.95
N ALA A 87 14.87 10.60 19.00
CA ALA A 87 14.18 10.31 17.75
C ALA A 87 12.90 9.49 18.02
N ILE A 88 11.85 9.74 17.25
CA ILE A 88 10.54 9.09 17.44
C ILE A 88 10.50 7.71 16.77
N VAL A 89 10.92 7.64 15.51
CA VAL A 89 11.00 6.41 14.72
C VAL A 89 12.29 6.43 13.88
N GLU A 90 13.03 5.32 13.89
CA GLU A 90 14.30 5.16 13.18
C GLU A 90 14.41 3.74 12.60
N LEU A 91 14.65 3.62 11.29
CA LEU A 91 14.75 2.32 10.59
C LEU A 91 13.64 1.30 10.93
N GLY A 92 12.41 1.79 11.13
CA GLY A 92 11.28 0.91 11.47
C GLY A 92 11.21 0.49 12.94
N PHE A 93 11.96 1.16 13.83
CA PHE A 93 11.90 0.99 15.28
C PHE A 93 11.45 2.27 15.98
N ALA A 94 10.74 2.12 17.08
CA ALA A 94 10.24 3.23 17.90
C ALA A 94 10.54 2.98 19.38
N ARG A 95 10.69 4.07 20.14
CA ARG A 95 10.87 4.02 21.59
C ARG A 95 9.51 4.04 22.30
N ALA A 96 9.26 3.05 23.16
CA ALA A 96 8.07 2.95 23.99
C ALA A 96 8.13 3.88 25.20
N ARG A 97 7.01 4.01 25.93
CA ARG A 97 6.88 4.90 27.10
C ARG A 97 7.78 4.51 28.27
N ASP A 98 8.07 3.22 28.40
CA ASP A 98 8.99 2.67 29.41
C ASP A 98 10.47 2.78 28.97
N GLY A 99 10.73 3.34 27.79
CA GLY A 99 12.06 3.53 27.24
C GLY A 99 12.58 2.37 26.39
N SER A 100 11.87 1.23 26.35
CA SER A 100 12.24 0.08 25.52
C SER A 100 12.08 0.35 24.02
N VAL A 101 12.83 -0.35 23.17
CA VAL A 101 12.80 -0.16 21.71
C VAL A 101 12.10 -1.33 21.05
N HIS A 102 11.10 -1.06 20.20
CA HIS A 102 10.35 -2.09 19.49
C HIS A 102 10.21 -1.76 18.01
N ALA A 103 10.05 -2.79 17.19
CA ALA A 103 9.68 -2.60 15.78
C ALA A 103 8.28 -1.97 15.64
N ILE A 104 8.06 -1.22 14.56
CA ILE A 104 6.74 -0.66 14.24
C ILE A 104 5.72 -1.73 13.81
N HIS A 105 6.22 -2.91 13.39
CA HIS A 105 5.42 -4.05 12.94
C HIS A 105 4.94 -4.91 14.11
N PHE A 106 3.83 -5.63 13.91
CA PHE A 106 3.32 -6.55 14.92
C PHE A 106 4.15 -7.83 15.05
N TRP A 107 4.28 -8.33 16.27
CA TRP A 107 5.25 -9.37 16.63
C TRP A 107 4.84 -10.82 16.31
N MET A 108 3.57 -11.11 16.03
CA MET A 108 3.06 -12.49 15.93
C MET A 108 3.78 -13.33 14.85
N TYR A 109 4.04 -12.75 13.68
CA TYR A 109 4.78 -13.44 12.61
C TYR A 109 6.22 -13.81 13.04
N SER A 110 6.90 -12.89 13.73
CA SER A 110 8.24 -13.13 14.27
C SER A 110 8.23 -14.22 15.35
N LEU A 111 7.22 -14.26 16.21
CA LEU A 111 7.09 -15.33 17.19
C LEU A 111 6.98 -16.71 16.51
N LEU A 112 6.20 -16.81 15.44
CA LEU A 112 6.07 -18.06 14.67
C LEU A 112 7.37 -18.45 13.94
N ALA A 113 8.24 -17.49 13.63
CA ALA A 113 9.53 -17.73 12.99
C ALA A 113 10.65 -18.09 13.99
N ALA A 114 10.49 -17.79 15.28
CA ALA A 114 11.46 -18.10 16.34
C ALA A 114 11.99 -19.55 16.33
N PRO A 115 11.17 -20.61 16.21
CA PRO A 115 11.69 -21.99 16.16
C PRO A 115 12.58 -22.26 14.94
N PHE A 116 12.26 -21.66 13.78
CA PHE A 116 13.09 -21.80 12.58
C PHE A 116 14.40 -21.04 12.73
N TYR A 117 14.38 -19.88 13.38
CA TYR A 117 15.57 -19.09 13.63
C TYR A 117 16.53 -19.75 14.59
N ALA A 118 16.05 -20.31 15.69
CA ALA A 118 16.87 -21.08 16.62
C ALA A 118 17.64 -22.20 15.89
N LEU A 119 16.97 -22.93 14.97
CA LEU A 119 17.60 -23.95 14.15
C LEU A 119 18.63 -23.38 13.16
N VAL A 120 18.29 -22.29 12.46
CA VAL A 120 19.18 -21.66 11.46
C VAL A 120 20.45 -21.11 12.11
N VAL A 121 20.33 -20.46 13.27
CA VAL A 121 21.47 -19.94 14.03
C VAL A 121 22.33 -21.07 14.59
N LEU A 122 21.72 -22.13 15.12
CA LEU A 122 22.44 -23.33 15.57
C LEU A 122 23.31 -23.94 14.45
N LEU A 123 22.84 -23.87 13.20
CA LEU A 123 23.56 -24.35 12.02
C LEU A 123 24.54 -23.33 11.42
N GLY A 124 24.69 -22.15 12.03
CA GLY A 124 25.55 -21.07 11.53
C GLY A 124 25.15 -20.55 10.14
N GLN A 125 23.87 -20.68 9.77
CA GLN A 125 23.35 -20.29 8.46
C GLN A 125 22.82 -18.86 8.44
N ASN A 126 22.45 -18.39 7.25
CA ASN A 126 21.88 -17.06 7.06
C ASN A 126 20.56 -16.92 7.86
N PRO A 127 20.46 -15.97 8.81
CA PRO A 127 19.31 -15.86 9.71
C PRO A 127 17.98 -15.59 8.99
N PHE A 128 17.98 -14.94 7.82
CA PHE A 128 16.76 -14.71 7.03
C PHE A 128 16.13 -15.99 6.48
N MET A 129 16.86 -17.12 6.46
CA MET A 129 16.29 -18.42 6.12
C MET A 129 15.13 -18.80 7.05
N ALA A 130 15.11 -18.30 8.28
CA ALA A 130 14.03 -18.57 9.23
C ALA A 130 12.66 -18.06 8.75
N LEU A 131 12.63 -16.82 8.26
CA LEU A 131 11.42 -16.17 7.75
C LEU A 131 10.93 -16.86 6.47
N VAL A 132 11.87 -17.18 5.56
CA VAL A 132 11.57 -17.93 4.33
C VAL A 132 11.09 -19.35 4.64
N ALA A 133 11.68 -20.03 5.63
CA ALA A 133 11.26 -21.36 6.06
C ALA A 133 9.84 -21.35 6.63
N LEU A 134 9.49 -20.35 7.46
CA LEU A 134 8.12 -20.17 7.93
C LEU A 134 7.14 -19.97 6.75
N ASN A 135 7.49 -19.11 5.79
CA ASN A 135 6.66 -18.88 4.60
C ASN A 135 6.44 -20.18 3.79
N LEU A 136 7.49 -20.98 3.60
CA LEU A 136 7.41 -22.28 2.92
C LEU A 136 6.53 -23.27 3.70
N ALA A 137 6.66 -23.32 5.03
CA ALA A 137 5.84 -24.19 5.88
C ALA A 137 4.35 -23.83 5.79
N ILE A 138 4.03 -22.53 5.84
CA ILE A 138 2.65 -22.03 5.70
C ILE A 138 2.10 -22.34 4.30
N LEU A 139 2.89 -22.15 3.25
CA LEU A 139 2.49 -22.46 1.88
C LEU A 139 2.20 -23.96 1.71
N ALA A 140 3.08 -24.82 2.23
CA ALA A 140 2.89 -26.28 2.20
C ALA A 140 1.65 -26.72 2.97
N ALA A 141 1.45 -26.21 4.18
CA ALA A 141 0.26 -26.48 4.99
C ALA A 141 -1.03 -26.02 4.29
N SER A 142 -0.97 -24.87 3.60
CA SER A 142 -2.10 -24.34 2.83
C SER A 142 -2.41 -25.18 1.61
N ALA A 143 -1.40 -25.60 0.85
CA ALA A 143 -1.60 -26.49 -0.30
C ALA A 143 -2.20 -27.84 0.13
N TRP A 144 -1.71 -28.41 1.24
CA TRP A 144 -2.29 -29.60 1.84
C TRP A 144 -3.75 -29.39 2.25
N ARG A 145 -4.08 -28.27 2.89
CA ARG A 145 -5.44 -27.98 3.35
C ARG A 145 -6.41 -27.71 2.19
N VAL A 146 -5.98 -26.99 1.16
CA VAL A 146 -6.74 -26.80 -0.09
C VAL A 146 -7.06 -28.16 -0.72
N ARG A 147 -6.07 -29.06 -0.82
CA ARG A 147 -6.27 -30.41 -1.38
C ARG A 147 -7.23 -31.27 -0.55
N ALA A 148 -7.23 -31.11 0.77
CA ALA A 148 -8.13 -31.80 1.68
C ALA A 148 -9.58 -31.28 1.57
N TRP A 149 -9.76 -29.97 1.38
CA TRP A 149 -11.08 -29.34 1.25
C TRP A 149 -11.68 -29.40 -0.14
N LEU A 150 -10.83 -29.49 -1.15
CA LEU A 150 -11.19 -29.63 -2.55
C LEU A 150 -10.57 -30.93 -3.09
N PRO A 151 -11.15 -32.11 -2.80
CA PRO A 151 -10.56 -33.38 -3.21
C PRO A 151 -10.38 -33.55 -4.73
N ALA A 152 -11.14 -32.78 -5.50
CA ALA A 152 -11.01 -32.74 -6.95
C ALA A 152 -9.83 -31.86 -7.41
N ALA A 153 -9.33 -30.92 -6.61
CA ALA A 153 -8.19 -30.07 -6.95
C ALA A 153 -6.92 -30.93 -7.13
N GLY A 154 -6.21 -30.70 -8.22
CA GLY A 154 -4.96 -31.35 -8.57
C GLY A 154 -3.77 -30.41 -8.49
N LEU A 155 -2.65 -30.82 -9.08
CA LEU A 155 -1.46 -29.99 -9.19
C LEU A 155 -1.71 -28.64 -9.90
N PRO A 156 -2.53 -28.54 -10.98
CA PRO A 156 -2.75 -27.25 -11.65
C PRO A 156 -3.43 -26.20 -10.78
N GLU A 157 -4.41 -26.57 -9.94
CA GLU A 157 -5.01 -25.63 -8.97
C GLU A 157 -4.03 -25.18 -7.92
N LEU A 158 -3.21 -26.10 -7.40
CA LEU A 158 -2.17 -25.76 -6.42
C LEU A 158 -1.10 -24.87 -7.05
N ALA A 159 -0.74 -25.13 -8.31
CA ALA A 159 0.15 -24.27 -9.09
C ALA A 159 -0.48 -22.88 -9.30
N LEU A 160 -1.79 -22.80 -9.57
CA LEU A 160 -2.51 -21.53 -9.66
C LEU A 160 -2.45 -20.78 -8.33
N VAL A 161 -2.70 -21.45 -7.19
CA VAL A 161 -2.56 -20.84 -5.86
C VAL A 161 -1.16 -20.30 -5.64
N ALA A 162 -0.13 -21.07 -6.00
CA ALA A 162 1.26 -20.68 -5.80
C ALA A 162 1.65 -19.48 -6.69
N ILE A 163 1.27 -19.48 -7.97
CA ILE A 163 1.63 -18.41 -8.94
C ILE A 163 0.80 -17.13 -8.76
N MET A 164 -0.30 -17.18 -8.00
CA MET A 164 -1.12 -16.02 -7.62
C MET A 164 -0.58 -15.27 -6.41
N GLY A 165 0.75 -15.25 -6.19
CA GLY A 165 1.37 -14.46 -5.14
C GLY A 165 2.41 -15.19 -4.30
N PRO A 166 2.11 -16.35 -3.68
CA PRO A 166 3.05 -17.01 -2.78
C PRO A 166 4.43 -17.22 -3.40
N LEU A 167 4.53 -17.66 -4.66
CA LEU A 167 5.83 -17.86 -5.32
C LEU A 167 6.67 -16.57 -5.41
N TYR A 168 6.05 -15.40 -5.49
CA TYR A 168 6.75 -14.12 -5.54
C TYR A 168 7.18 -13.67 -4.14
N TYR A 169 6.29 -13.84 -3.16
CA TYR A 169 6.51 -13.36 -1.80
C TYR A 169 7.20 -14.40 -0.89
N THR A 170 7.45 -15.63 -1.33
CA THR A 170 8.11 -16.65 -0.50
C THR A 170 9.51 -16.23 -0.04
N VAL A 171 10.27 -15.56 -0.91
CA VAL A 171 11.61 -15.03 -0.59
C VAL A 171 11.57 -13.67 0.11
N TRP A 172 10.38 -13.05 0.19
CA TRP A 172 10.18 -11.81 0.90
C TRP A 172 10.20 -12.08 2.41
N SER A 173 10.94 -11.30 3.17
CA SER A 173 11.12 -11.49 4.63
C SER A 173 9.95 -10.96 5.47
N GLY A 174 8.76 -10.91 4.89
CA GLY A 174 7.55 -10.38 5.53
C GLY A 174 6.40 -11.40 5.59
N PRO A 175 5.29 -11.02 6.23
CA PRO A 175 4.15 -11.90 6.53
C PRO A 175 3.18 -12.07 5.34
N GLU A 176 3.52 -11.61 4.14
CA GLU A 176 2.62 -11.58 2.98
C GLU A 176 2.11 -12.98 2.63
N VAL A 177 2.98 -14.00 2.66
CA VAL A 177 2.57 -15.40 2.42
C VAL A 177 1.62 -15.87 3.51
N MET A 178 1.88 -15.55 4.78
CA MET A 178 0.97 -15.86 5.88
C MET A 178 -0.40 -15.21 5.68
N ALA A 179 -0.42 -13.91 5.37
CA ALA A 179 -1.64 -13.15 5.12
C ALA A 179 -2.45 -13.75 3.97
N GLY A 180 -1.84 -13.96 2.81
CA GLY A 180 -2.52 -14.52 1.64
C GLY A 180 -3.06 -15.93 1.89
N CYS A 181 -2.25 -16.81 2.49
CA CYS A 181 -2.68 -18.15 2.86
C CYS A 181 -3.82 -18.16 3.88
N CYS A 182 -3.75 -17.30 4.91
CA CYS A 182 -4.81 -17.18 5.91
C CYS A 182 -6.12 -16.68 5.30
N VAL A 183 -6.08 -15.65 4.44
CA VAL A 183 -7.29 -15.13 3.76
C VAL A 183 -7.89 -16.19 2.84
N LEU A 184 -7.06 -16.89 2.06
CA LEU A 184 -7.52 -17.96 1.17
C LEU A 184 -8.22 -19.07 1.95
N LEU A 185 -7.58 -19.57 3.01
CA LEU A 185 -8.12 -20.66 3.80
C LEU A 185 -9.33 -20.22 4.64
N ALA A 186 -9.33 -19.00 5.19
CA ALA A 186 -10.49 -18.44 5.89
C ALA A 186 -11.68 -18.32 4.95
N SER A 187 -11.46 -17.86 3.71
CA SER A 187 -12.51 -17.77 2.69
C SER A 187 -13.06 -19.14 2.31
N LEU A 188 -12.20 -20.15 2.14
CA LEU A 188 -12.64 -21.52 1.89
C LEU A 188 -13.38 -22.13 3.09
N ALA A 189 -12.94 -21.86 4.32
CA ALA A 189 -13.62 -22.28 5.55
C ALA A 189 -15.01 -21.64 5.66
N ALA A 190 -15.14 -20.35 5.31
CA ALA A 190 -16.42 -19.64 5.30
C ALA A 190 -17.40 -20.28 4.31
N LEU A 191 -16.95 -20.57 3.09
CA LEU A 191 -17.75 -21.26 2.07
C LEU A 191 -18.19 -22.67 2.52
N ARG A 192 -17.38 -23.33 3.35
CA ARG A 192 -17.67 -24.63 3.98
C ARG A 192 -18.49 -24.55 5.26
N ARG A 193 -18.91 -23.36 5.71
CA ARG A 193 -19.64 -23.16 6.97
C ARG A 193 -18.83 -23.52 8.21
N ASP A 194 -17.51 -23.39 8.16
CA ASP A 194 -16.62 -23.56 9.31
C ASP A 194 -16.29 -22.19 9.93
N LEU A 195 -17.23 -21.67 10.73
CA LEU A 195 -17.11 -20.38 11.39
C LEU A 195 -15.87 -20.32 12.28
N ALA A 196 -15.67 -21.36 13.11
CA ALA A 196 -14.58 -21.38 14.08
C ALA A 196 -13.21 -21.28 13.40
N LEU A 197 -13.00 -22.07 12.35
CA LEU A 197 -11.76 -22.01 11.61
C LEU A 197 -11.62 -20.74 10.76
N THR A 198 -12.73 -20.21 10.23
CA THR A 198 -12.72 -18.91 9.54
C THR A 198 -12.21 -17.82 10.48
N VAL A 199 -12.74 -17.74 11.70
CA VAL A 199 -12.32 -16.74 12.71
C VAL A 199 -10.87 -16.96 13.13
N ALA A 200 -10.46 -18.21 13.38
CA ALA A 200 -9.07 -18.54 13.73
C ALA A 200 -8.07 -18.06 12.66
N LEU A 201 -8.33 -18.38 11.39
CA LEU A 201 -7.44 -18.02 10.28
C LEU A 201 -7.50 -16.52 9.95
N ALA A 202 -8.69 -15.92 9.98
CA ALA A 202 -8.83 -14.48 9.80
C ALA A 202 -8.09 -13.71 10.89
N GLY A 203 -8.21 -14.16 12.15
CA GLY A 203 -7.51 -13.58 13.27
C GLY A 203 -6.00 -13.70 13.18
N LEU A 204 -5.50 -14.88 12.77
CA LEU A 204 -4.08 -15.08 12.51
C LEU A 204 -3.55 -14.16 11.40
N GLY A 205 -4.28 -14.02 10.28
CA GLY A 205 -3.92 -13.07 9.23
C GLY A 205 -3.98 -11.61 9.70
N ALA A 206 -5.01 -11.26 10.47
CA ALA A 206 -5.22 -9.93 11.03
C ALA A 206 -4.14 -9.51 12.03
N SER A 207 -3.46 -10.46 12.67
CA SER A 207 -2.32 -10.21 13.56
C SER A 207 -1.15 -9.48 12.89
N GLN A 208 -1.14 -9.42 11.56
CA GLN A 208 -0.14 -8.69 10.76
C GLN A 208 -0.78 -7.65 9.85
N ASN A 209 -1.93 -7.97 9.23
CA ASN A 209 -2.64 -7.06 8.33
C ASN A 209 -4.06 -6.85 8.85
N PRO A 210 -4.31 -5.81 9.66
CA PRO A 210 -5.55 -5.70 10.42
C PRO A 210 -6.84 -5.66 9.62
N SER A 211 -6.80 -5.18 8.38
CA SER A 211 -7.98 -5.16 7.52
C SER A 211 -8.53 -6.57 7.24
N ILE A 212 -7.71 -7.62 7.37
CA ILE A 212 -8.14 -9.03 7.29
C ILE A 212 -9.17 -9.37 8.38
N ALA A 213 -9.19 -8.65 9.51
CA ALA A 213 -10.19 -8.84 10.56
C ALA A 213 -11.63 -8.67 10.04
N GLY A 214 -11.83 -7.94 8.93
CA GLY A 214 -13.12 -7.83 8.24
C GLY A 214 -13.73 -9.17 7.80
N LEU A 215 -12.92 -10.24 7.69
CA LEU A 215 -13.43 -11.60 7.42
C LEU A 215 -14.18 -12.21 8.61
N ILE A 216 -13.93 -11.77 9.84
CA ILE A 216 -14.61 -12.27 11.05
C ILE A 216 -16.12 -11.97 10.99
N PRO A 217 -16.58 -10.71 10.82
CA PRO A 217 -17.99 -10.43 10.63
C PRO A 217 -18.54 -11.02 9.32
N ALA A 218 -17.70 -11.13 8.27
CA ALA A 218 -18.11 -11.81 7.04
C ALA A 218 -18.46 -13.28 7.27
N ALA A 219 -17.74 -13.97 8.17
CA ALA A 219 -18.02 -15.35 8.53
C ALA A 219 -19.43 -15.52 9.14
N ALA A 220 -19.83 -14.58 10.01
CA ALA A 220 -21.19 -14.52 10.55
C ALA A 220 -22.23 -14.23 9.45
N ALA A 221 -21.92 -13.33 8.53
CA ALA A 221 -22.78 -13.04 7.38
C ALA A 221 -22.96 -14.27 6.46
N TYR A 222 -21.90 -15.04 6.22
CA TYR A 222 -21.96 -16.31 5.50
C TYR A 222 -22.84 -17.35 6.21
N ALA A 223 -22.71 -17.47 7.53
CA ALA A 223 -23.55 -18.36 8.32
C ALA A 223 -25.03 -17.97 8.22
N ALA A 224 -25.34 -16.67 8.30
CA ALA A 224 -26.71 -16.15 8.12
C ALA A 224 -27.24 -16.39 6.71
N LEU A 225 -26.42 -16.09 5.67
CA LEU A 225 -26.75 -16.32 4.27
C LEU A 225 -27.15 -17.78 4.03
N TYR A 226 -26.38 -18.75 4.53
CA TYR A 226 -26.68 -20.16 4.33
C TYR A 226 -27.84 -20.69 5.17
N ARG A 227 -28.13 -20.04 6.30
CA ARG A 227 -29.33 -20.34 7.10
C ARG A 227 -30.59 -19.88 6.38
N TRP A 228 -30.59 -18.67 5.81
CA TRP A 228 -31.77 -18.10 5.14
C TRP A 228 -31.93 -18.56 3.69
N PHE A 229 -30.81 -18.84 3.01
CA PHE A 229 -30.78 -19.28 1.61
C PHE A 229 -29.91 -20.54 1.45
N PRO A 230 -30.39 -21.71 1.89
CA PRO A 230 -29.62 -22.96 1.79
C PRO A 230 -29.15 -23.29 0.37
N ALA A 231 -29.96 -22.94 -0.64
CA ALA A 231 -29.65 -23.11 -2.06
C ALA A 231 -28.47 -22.26 -2.56
N ALA A 232 -28.06 -21.24 -1.79
CA ALA A 232 -26.87 -20.44 -2.12
C ALA A 232 -25.55 -21.17 -1.78
N ALA A 233 -25.59 -22.32 -1.12
CA ALA A 233 -24.38 -23.04 -0.70
C ALA A 233 -23.59 -23.62 -1.88
N LEU A 234 -22.27 -23.39 -1.89
CA LEU A 234 -21.37 -24.01 -2.88
C LEU A 234 -20.82 -25.35 -2.41
N PHE A 235 -20.88 -25.62 -1.11
CA PHE A 235 -20.49 -26.89 -0.51
C PHE A 235 -21.70 -27.58 0.11
N PRO A 236 -21.73 -28.93 0.09
CA PRO A 236 -22.67 -29.65 0.93
C PRO A 236 -22.37 -29.36 2.41
N PRO A 237 -23.39 -29.35 3.28
CA PRO A 237 -23.16 -29.25 4.72
C PRO A 237 -22.26 -30.42 5.17
N GLU A 238 -21.26 -30.13 5.99
CA GLU A 238 -20.51 -31.20 6.67
C GLU A 238 -21.47 -31.91 7.66
N GLY A 239 -21.53 -33.24 7.57
CA GLY A 239 -22.30 -34.06 8.50
C GLY A 239 -21.50 -34.34 9.77
N GLY A 240 -22.14 -34.18 10.94
CA GLY A 240 -21.60 -34.61 12.23
C GLY A 240 -21.65 -33.51 13.32
N PRO A 241 -21.80 -33.91 14.59
CA PRO A 241 -21.70 -32.96 15.71
C PRO A 241 -20.27 -32.41 15.79
N ARG A 242 -20.14 -31.08 15.81
CA ARG A 242 -18.85 -30.42 16.07
C ARG A 242 -18.67 -30.22 17.57
N PRO A 243 -17.48 -30.53 18.14
CA PRO A 243 -17.23 -30.31 19.56
C PRO A 243 -17.22 -28.80 19.86
N TRP A 244 -18.23 -28.31 20.58
CA TRP A 244 -18.38 -26.88 20.88
C TRP A 244 -17.17 -26.27 21.61
N LEU A 245 -16.49 -27.06 22.46
CA LEU A 245 -15.26 -26.63 23.15
C LEU A 245 -14.14 -26.32 22.18
N ARG A 246 -13.95 -27.17 21.16
CA ARG A 246 -12.93 -26.95 20.12
C ARG A 246 -13.26 -25.70 19.31
N ASP A 247 -14.51 -25.57 18.89
CA ASP A 247 -14.95 -24.43 18.08
C ASP A 247 -14.85 -23.12 18.88
N GLY A 248 -15.26 -23.12 20.15
CA GLY A 248 -15.10 -22.00 21.07
C GLY A 248 -13.64 -21.62 21.28
N ALA A 249 -12.74 -22.60 21.47
CA ALA A 249 -11.31 -22.37 21.60
C ALA A 249 -10.69 -21.75 20.33
N LEU A 250 -11.08 -22.23 19.14
CA LEU A 250 -10.62 -21.68 17.86
C LEU A 250 -11.11 -20.24 17.64
N VAL A 251 -12.37 -19.95 17.96
CA VAL A 251 -12.93 -18.60 17.89
C VAL A 251 -12.17 -17.68 18.85
N ALA A 252 -11.99 -18.10 20.10
CA ALA A 252 -11.27 -17.32 21.11
C ALA A 252 -9.82 -17.06 20.68
N ALA A 253 -9.12 -18.08 20.17
CA ALA A 253 -7.76 -17.95 19.67
C ALA A 253 -7.67 -17.00 18.47
N GLY A 254 -8.62 -17.06 17.53
CA GLY A 254 -8.69 -16.13 16.40
C GLY A 254 -8.89 -14.68 16.84
N ILE A 255 -9.86 -14.44 17.72
CA ILE A 255 -10.11 -13.09 18.26
C ILE A 255 -8.88 -12.58 19.03
N ALA A 256 -8.27 -13.42 19.87
CA ALA A 256 -7.05 -13.07 20.59
C ALA A 256 -5.90 -12.75 19.63
N ALA A 257 -5.67 -13.56 18.59
CA ALA A 257 -4.63 -13.29 17.59
C ALA A 257 -4.84 -11.95 16.86
N ALA A 258 -6.10 -11.56 16.61
CA ALA A 258 -6.42 -10.26 16.01
C ALA A 258 -6.19 -9.09 16.97
N LEU A 259 -6.52 -9.24 18.26
CA LEU A 259 -6.53 -8.14 19.23
C LEU A 259 -5.22 -7.97 20.01
N LEU A 260 -4.48 -9.04 20.29
CA LEU A 260 -3.28 -8.98 21.14
C LEU A 260 -2.21 -8.02 20.61
N PRO A 261 -1.91 -7.94 19.31
CA PRO A 261 -0.92 -6.97 18.81
C PRO A 261 -1.35 -5.52 19.05
N TYR A 262 -2.64 -5.23 18.93
CA TYR A 262 -3.21 -3.93 19.22
C TYR A 262 -3.14 -3.57 20.70
N LEU A 263 -3.49 -4.52 21.57
CA LEU A 263 -3.42 -4.33 23.02
C LEU A 263 -1.97 -4.15 23.48
N HIS A 264 -1.03 -4.88 22.88
CA HIS A 264 0.40 -4.75 23.14
C HIS A 264 0.90 -3.33 22.78
N ASN A 265 0.58 -2.83 21.59
CA ASN A 265 0.96 -1.47 21.20
C ASN A 265 0.26 -0.41 22.06
N MET A 266 -1.00 -0.63 22.43
CA MET A 266 -1.72 0.28 23.33
C MET A 266 -1.06 0.33 24.71
N ALA A 267 -0.57 -0.79 25.24
CA ALA A 267 0.13 -0.81 26.52
C ALA A 267 1.48 -0.07 26.46
N LEU A 268 2.28 -0.28 25.41
CA LEU A 268 3.63 0.27 25.31
C LEU A 268 3.68 1.72 24.80
N PHE A 269 2.83 2.07 23.85
CA PHE A 269 2.85 3.36 23.14
C PHE A 269 1.60 4.21 23.42
N GLY A 270 0.53 3.61 23.94
CA GLY A 270 -0.80 4.23 24.08
C GLY A 270 -1.44 4.57 22.74
N MET A 271 -1.09 3.81 21.71
CA MET A 271 -1.75 3.86 20.41
C MET A 271 -1.88 2.44 19.85
N PRO A 272 -2.94 2.14 19.08
CA PRO A 272 -3.21 0.79 18.62
C PRO A 272 -2.20 0.28 17.59
N SER A 273 -1.63 1.15 16.77
CA SER A 273 -0.68 0.77 15.73
C SER A 273 0.25 1.93 15.40
N LEU A 274 1.57 1.69 15.49
CA LEU A 274 2.59 2.66 15.10
C LEU A 274 2.53 2.95 13.59
N ILE A 275 2.33 1.92 12.77
CA ILE A 275 2.17 2.06 11.31
C ILE A 275 0.96 2.94 10.98
N SER A 276 -0.18 2.69 11.60
CA SER A 276 -1.38 3.52 11.38
C SER A 276 -1.23 4.96 11.88
N HIS A 277 -0.27 5.24 12.76
CA HIS A 277 -0.06 6.59 13.27
C HIS A 277 0.95 7.37 12.42
N TYR A 278 2.08 6.75 12.07
CA TYR A 278 3.20 7.42 11.40
C TYR A 278 3.25 7.21 9.88
N TYR A 279 2.62 6.16 9.35
CA TYR A 279 2.78 5.74 7.96
C TYR A 279 1.47 5.65 7.18
N THR A 280 0.39 6.24 7.69
CA THR A 280 -0.87 6.35 6.96
C THR A 280 -1.40 7.77 6.91
N ASP A 281 -2.02 8.15 5.79
CA ASP A 281 -2.71 9.41 5.57
C ASP A 281 -4.07 9.15 4.93
N LEU A 282 -5.14 9.55 5.62
CA LEU A 282 -6.52 9.39 5.13
C LEU A 282 -6.79 10.22 3.88
N GLY A 283 -6.04 11.31 3.64
CA GLY A 283 -6.12 12.10 2.41
C GLY A 283 -5.72 11.32 1.16
N LEU A 284 -5.03 10.19 1.30
CA LEU A 284 -4.67 9.31 0.19
C LEU A 284 -5.83 8.38 -0.23
N VAL A 285 -6.84 8.20 0.61
CA VAL A 285 -8.01 7.35 0.33
C VAL A 285 -8.89 8.04 -0.73
N THR A 286 -8.56 7.81 -1.99
CA THR A 286 -9.14 8.49 -3.15
C THR A 286 -9.61 7.48 -4.21
N PRO A 287 -10.59 7.83 -5.06
CA PRO A 287 -10.97 7.01 -6.21
C PRO A 287 -9.80 6.67 -7.12
N GLU A 288 -8.84 7.59 -7.29
CA GLU A 288 -7.63 7.38 -8.08
C GLU A 288 -6.72 6.32 -7.46
N ARG A 289 -6.57 6.31 -6.13
CA ARG A 289 -5.78 5.29 -5.45
C ARG A 289 -6.47 3.93 -5.44
N MET A 290 -7.81 3.89 -5.38
CA MET A 290 -8.58 2.67 -5.63
C MET A 290 -8.40 2.17 -7.06
N PHE A 291 -8.42 3.07 -8.06
CA PHE A 291 -8.13 2.70 -9.44
C PHE A 291 -6.70 2.16 -9.58
N SER A 292 -5.72 2.80 -8.95
CA SER A 292 -4.33 2.34 -8.89
C SER A 292 -4.24 0.93 -8.29
N PHE A 293 -4.92 0.69 -7.16
CA PHE A 293 -5.01 -0.62 -6.52
C PHE A 293 -5.55 -1.70 -7.46
N LEU A 294 -6.61 -1.41 -8.24
CA LEU A 294 -7.26 -2.41 -9.11
C LEU A 294 -6.55 -2.59 -10.46
N PHE A 295 -6.11 -1.49 -11.08
CA PHE A 295 -5.81 -1.42 -12.52
C PHE A 295 -4.48 -0.75 -12.86
N ASP A 296 -3.65 -0.35 -11.88
CA ASP A 296 -2.33 0.16 -12.21
C ASP A 296 -1.54 -0.85 -13.06
N LEU A 297 -0.91 -0.37 -14.13
CA LEU A 297 -0.23 -1.23 -15.11
C LEU A 297 1.06 -1.85 -14.58
N ASN A 298 1.59 -1.34 -13.46
CA ASN A 298 2.80 -1.84 -12.83
C ASN A 298 2.49 -2.79 -11.67
N GLN A 299 1.42 -2.56 -10.91
CA GLN A 299 1.17 -3.32 -9.68
C GLN A 299 -0.32 -3.53 -9.31
N GLY A 300 -1.26 -3.15 -10.17
CA GLY A 300 -2.69 -3.29 -9.91
C GLY A 300 -3.14 -4.75 -9.82
N LEU A 301 -4.21 -5.02 -9.06
CA LEU A 301 -4.74 -6.36 -8.82
C LEU A 301 -5.01 -7.12 -10.12
N PHE A 302 -5.77 -6.55 -11.05
CA PHE A 302 -6.18 -7.24 -12.27
C PHE A 302 -5.06 -7.27 -13.32
N THR A 303 -4.12 -6.32 -13.27
CA THR A 303 -2.90 -6.36 -14.09
C THR A 303 -1.95 -7.44 -13.59
N GLY A 304 -1.80 -7.55 -12.27
CA GLY A 304 -0.90 -8.51 -11.64
C GLY A 304 -1.46 -9.94 -11.65
N PHE A 305 -2.79 -10.08 -11.56
CA PHE A 305 -3.50 -11.36 -11.54
C PHE A 305 -4.57 -11.49 -12.64
N PRO A 306 -4.19 -11.43 -13.93
CA PRO A 306 -5.13 -11.61 -15.03
C PRO A 306 -5.76 -13.01 -15.05
N ALA A 307 -5.17 -13.98 -14.35
CA ALA A 307 -5.74 -15.31 -14.17
C ALA A 307 -7.10 -15.29 -13.47
N LEU A 308 -7.32 -14.36 -12.53
CA LEU A 308 -8.59 -14.24 -11.79
C LEU A 308 -9.78 -13.90 -12.69
N PRO A 309 -9.76 -12.79 -13.46
CA PRO A 309 -10.86 -12.48 -14.36
C PRO A 309 -11.01 -13.52 -15.48
N ALA A 310 -9.93 -14.13 -15.97
CA ALA A 310 -9.99 -15.21 -16.96
C ALA A 310 -10.72 -16.45 -16.40
N CYS A 311 -10.35 -16.92 -15.20
CA CYS A 311 -11.06 -17.99 -14.51
C CYS A 311 -12.53 -17.64 -14.30
N ALA A 312 -12.82 -16.45 -13.77
CA ALA A 312 -14.17 -16.01 -13.49
C ALA A 312 -15.05 -15.99 -14.75
N ALA A 313 -14.53 -15.49 -15.88
CA ALA A 313 -15.24 -15.47 -17.15
C ALA A 313 -15.55 -16.87 -17.69
N ILE A 314 -14.58 -17.79 -17.63
CA ILE A 314 -14.78 -19.16 -18.11
C ILE A 314 -15.76 -19.92 -17.21
N ILE A 315 -15.63 -19.78 -15.89
CA ILE A 315 -16.56 -20.37 -14.91
C ILE A 315 -17.99 -19.83 -15.16
N LEU A 316 -18.14 -18.53 -15.35
CA LEU A 316 -19.43 -17.90 -15.62
C LEU A 316 -20.10 -18.46 -16.89
N ALA A 317 -19.31 -18.63 -17.96
CA ALA A 317 -19.79 -19.19 -19.22
C ALA A 317 -20.15 -20.69 -19.13
N ALA A 318 -19.38 -21.44 -18.34
CA ALA A 318 -19.45 -22.91 -18.31
C ALA A 318 -20.32 -23.48 -17.19
N LEU A 319 -20.59 -22.74 -16.11
CA LEU A 319 -21.46 -23.21 -15.04
C LEU A 319 -22.91 -23.32 -15.51
N GLU A 320 -23.55 -24.41 -15.08
CA GLU A 320 -24.98 -24.64 -15.23
C GLU A 320 -25.79 -23.48 -14.62
N PRO A 321 -26.92 -23.06 -15.24
CA PRO A 321 -27.69 -21.90 -14.79
C PRO A 321 -28.07 -21.91 -13.30
N GLY A 322 -28.43 -23.07 -12.75
CA GLY A 322 -28.78 -23.22 -11.33
C GLY A 322 -27.63 -22.94 -10.37
N ARG A 323 -26.40 -23.33 -10.72
CA ARG A 323 -25.19 -23.10 -9.91
C ARG A 323 -24.58 -21.72 -10.14
N ARG A 324 -24.77 -21.18 -11.35
CA ARG A 324 -24.24 -19.88 -11.76
C ARG A 324 -24.70 -18.74 -10.84
N ARG A 325 -25.99 -18.71 -10.47
CA ARG A 325 -26.53 -17.65 -9.59
C ARG A 325 -25.87 -17.69 -8.21
N ALA A 326 -25.79 -18.87 -7.59
CA ALA A 326 -25.13 -19.04 -6.30
C ALA A 326 -23.65 -18.63 -6.37
N TRP A 327 -22.94 -19.08 -7.40
CA TRP A 327 -21.53 -18.72 -7.60
C TRP A 327 -21.33 -17.21 -7.80
N LEU A 328 -22.19 -16.53 -8.57
CA LEU A 328 -22.14 -15.08 -8.75
C LEU A 328 -22.36 -14.30 -7.45
N VAL A 329 -23.27 -14.76 -6.59
CA VAL A 329 -23.46 -14.15 -5.25
C VAL A 329 -22.15 -14.23 -4.45
N HIS A 330 -21.49 -15.39 -4.45
CA HIS A 330 -20.21 -15.55 -3.76
C HIS A 330 -19.08 -14.76 -4.38
N LEU A 331 -19.04 -14.64 -5.71
CA LEU A 331 -18.07 -13.76 -6.38
C LEU A 331 -18.30 -12.29 -6.00
N GLY A 332 -19.56 -11.85 -5.92
CA GLY A 332 -19.94 -10.52 -5.47
C GLY A 332 -19.50 -10.26 -4.02
N ILE A 333 -19.76 -11.20 -3.11
CA ILE A 333 -19.30 -11.11 -1.72
C ILE A 333 -17.76 -11.08 -1.66
N ALA A 334 -17.07 -11.95 -2.40
CA ALA A 334 -15.62 -11.99 -2.45
C ALA A 334 -15.02 -10.67 -2.97
N LEU A 335 -15.65 -10.04 -3.96
CA LEU A 335 -15.27 -8.72 -4.46
C LEU A 335 -15.47 -7.64 -3.39
N LEU A 336 -16.62 -7.64 -2.70
CA LEU A 336 -16.88 -6.69 -1.60
C LEU A 336 -15.88 -6.86 -0.45
N LEU A 337 -15.51 -8.09 -0.10
CA LEU A 337 -14.48 -8.35 0.91
C LEU A 337 -13.10 -7.86 0.44
N THR A 338 -12.75 -8.10 -0.83
CA THR A 338 -11.51 -7.60 -1.42
C THR A 338 -11.45 -6.06 -1.31
N LEU A 339 -12.53 -5.37 -1.70
CA LEU A 339 -12.61 -3.90 -1.64
C LEU A 339 -12.63 -3.37 -0.21
N GLY A 340 -13.38 -4.02 0.69
CA GLY A 340 -13.45 -3.64 2.11
C GLY A 340 -12.11 -3.78 2.81
N MET A 341 -11.36 -4.84 2.51
CA MET A 341 -10.00 -5.02 3.02
C MET A 341 -8.98 -4.07 2.39
N ALA A 342 -9.18 -3.69 1.13
CA ALA A 342 -8.31 -2.75 0.43
C ALA A 342 -8.48 -1.31 0.93
N LEU A 343 -9.68 -0.92 1.36
CA LEU A 343 -9.98 0.47 1.71
C LEU A 343 -9.02 1.06 2.78
N PRO A 344 -8.74 0.40 3.91
CA PRO A 344 -7.75 0.90 4.87
C PRO A 344 -6.32 0.95 4.29
N THR A 345 -5.97 0.04 3.38
CA THR A 345 -4.63 0.01 2.78
C THR A 345 -4.37 1.21 1.87
N LEU A 346 -5.41 1.84 1.32
CA LEU A 346 -5.28 3.03 0.48
C LEU A 346 -4.62 4.19 1.24
N ALA A 347 -4.76 4.23 2.57
CA ALA A 347 -4.15 5.26 3.40
C ALA A 347 -2.63 5.07 3.56
N ALA A 348 -2.04 3.93 3.21
CA ALA A 348 -0.61 3.68 3.40
C ALA A 348 0.22 4.68 2.59
N THR A 349 1.16 5.38 3.22
CA THR A 349 2.03 6.38 2.56
C THR A 349 3.10 5.77 1.65
N ASN A 350 3.41 4.48 1.84
CA ASN A 350 4.35 3.71 1.02
C ASN A 350 3.58 2.79 0.04
N TRP A 351 3.05 3.37 -1.03
CA TRP A 351 2.22 2.70 -2.03
C TRP A 351 3.02 1.81 -2.99
N ASN A 352 4.24 2.21 -3.35
CA ASN A 352 5.13 1.44 -4.20
C ASN A 352 6.06 0.57 -3.33
N SER A 353 5.47 -0.14 -2.38
CA SER A 353 6.14 -0.85 -1.29
C SER A 353 6.73 -2.20 -1.71
N GLY A 354 7.65 -2.21 -2.67
CA GLY A 354 8.40 -3.42 -3.00
C GLY A 354 7.67 -4.43 -3.88
N ALA A 355 6.59 -4.02 -4.55
CA ALA A 355 5.76 -4.88 -5.40
C ALA A 355 6.58 -5.63 -6.47
N ILE A 356 6.38 -6.95 -6.57
CA ILE A 356 7.05 -7.74 -7.60
C ILE A 356 6.31 -7.64 -8.94
N ILE A 357 5.06 -8.12 -8.96
CA ILE A 357 4.15 -8.08 -10.12
C ILE A 357 2.85 -7.38 -9.76
N VAL A 358 2.44 -7.54 -8.51
CA VAL A 358 1.22 -7.03 -7.92
C VAL A 358 1.61 -6.40 -6.59
N SER A 359 0.91 -5.35 -6.17
CA SER A 359 1.07 -4.81 -4.83
C SER A 359 0.82 -5.89 -3.78
N ARG A 360 1.59 -5.88 -2.69
CA ARG A 360 1.39 -6.82 -1.57
C ARG A 360 -0.02 -6.74 -1.01
N TYR A 361 -0.63 -5.54 -1.00
CA TYR A 361 -2.00 -5.33 -0.57
C TYR A 361 -2.97 -6.06 -1.50
N ALA A 362 -2.84 -5.84 -2.82
CA ALA A 362 -3.67 -6.50 -3.82
C ALA A 362 -3.52 -8.04 -3.79
N TYR A 363 -2.33 -8.53 -3.46
CA TYR A 363 -2.09 -9.97 -3.32
C TYR A 363 -3.05 -10.59 -2.29
N TRP A 364 -2.88 -10.31 -1.00
CA TRP A 364 -3.64 -11.02 0.02
C TRP A 364 -5.13 -10.62 0.02
N THR A 365 -5.50 -9.40 -0.39
CA THR A 365 -6.91 -9.00 -0.48
C THR A 365 -7.68 -9.78 -1.54
N SER A 366 -7.02 -10.24 -2.61
CA SER A 366 -7.67 -10.92 -3.75
C SER A 366 -8.00 -12.39 -3.49
N MET A 367 -7.46 -12.96 -2.41
CA MET A 367 -7.60 -14.37 -2.07
C MET A 367 -9.06 -14.84 -1.88
N PRO A 368 -10.04 -14.03 -1.43
CA PRO A 368 -11.45 -14.44 -1.44
C PRO A 368 -11.97 -14.73 -2.85
N MET A 369 -11.55 -13.94 -3.85
CA MET A 369 -11.94 -14.19 -5.25
C MET A 369 -11.29 -15.47 -5.77
N LEU A 370 -10.03 -15.72 -5.41
CA LEU A 370 -9.35 -16.97 -5.73
C LEU A 370 -10.06 -18.17 -5.11
N ALA A 371 -10.47 -18.10 -3.84
CA ALA A 371 -11.23 -19.15 -3.17
C ALA A 371 -12.51 -19.52 -3.94
N VAL A 372 -13.30 -18.51 -4.33
CA VAL A 372 -14.54 -18.71 -5.11
C VAL A 372 -14.24 -19.27 -6.50
N CYS A 373 -13.16 -18.83 -7.16
CA CYS A 373 -12.74 -19.38 -8.44
C CYS A 373 -12.32 -20.85 -8.33
N LEU A 374 -11.55 -21.23 -7.30
CA LEU A 374 -11.15 -22.62 -7.08
C LEU A 374 -12.37 -23.54 -6.88
N VAL A 375 -13.35 -23.08 -6.10
CA VAL A 375 -14.61 -23.81 -5.90
C VAL A 375 -15.39 -23.94 -7.22
N GLY A 376 -15.45 -22.87 -8.02
CA GLY A 376 -16.08 -22.92 -9.35
C GLY A 376 -15.37 -23.89 -10.30
N LEU A 377 -14.04 -23.86 -10.36
CA LEU A 377 -13.22 -24.72 -11.24
C LEU A 377 -13.46 -26.21 -10.96
N VAL A 378 -13.51 -26.61 -9.68
CA VAL A 378 -13.74 -28.03 -9.34
C VAL A 378 -15.16 -28.51 -9.62
N GLN A 379 -16.11 -27.60 -9.85
CA GLN A 379 -17.48 -27.94 -10.25
C GLN A 379 -17.65 -28.06 -11.78
N LEU A 380 -16.66 -27.64 -12.57
CA LEU A 380 -16.69 -27.77 -14.02
C LEU A 380 -16.36 -29.20 -14.46
N GLY A 381 -16.85 -29.58 -15.65
CA GLY A 381 -16.43 -30.81 -16.31
C GLY A 381 -14.91 -30.83 -16.61
N PRO A 382 -14.26 -32.01 -16.65
CA PRO A 382 -12.79 -32.11 -16.72
C PRO A 382 -12.16 -31.34 -17.89
N ARG A 383 -12.78 -31.38 -19.07
CA ARG A 383 -12.30 -30.66 -20.26
C ARG A 383 -12.30 -29.15 -20.06
N THR A 384 -13.42 -28.58 -19.63
CA THR A 384 -13.56 -27.14 -19.43
C THR A 384 -12.71 -26.63 -18.27
N ARG A 385 -12.63 -27.42 -17.20
CA ARG A 385 -11.72 -27.18 -16.08
C ARG A 385 -10.26 -27.08 -16.55
N ASN A 386 -9.80 -28.04 -17.34
CA ASN A 386 -8.43 -28.03 -17.88
C ASN A 386 -8.19 -26.83 -18.81
N ILE A 387 -9.15 -26.48 -19.66
CA ILE A 387 -9.07 -25.28 -20.51
C ILE A 387 -8.93 -24.02 -19.63
N ALA A 388 -9.77 -23.88 -18.61
CA ALA A 388 -9.74 -22.74 -17.69
C ALA A 388 -8.39 -22.62 -16.97
N LEU A 389 -7.87 -23.74 -16.45
CA LEU A 389 -6.58 -23.79 -15.77
C LEU A 389 -5.42 -23.48 -16.72
N CYS A 390 -5.40 -24.08 -17.92
CA CYS A 390 -4.38 -23.79 -18.91
C CYS A 390 -4.39 -22.32 -19.32
N ALA A 391 -5.57 -21.75 -19.58
CA ALA A 391 -5.71 -20.34 -19.92
C ALA A 391 -5.23 -19.43 -18.77
N ALA A 392 -5.65 -19.72 -17.54
CA ALA A 392 -5.28 -18.96 -16.35
C ALA A 392 -3.77 -19.02 -16.07
N LEU A 393 -3.18 -20.22 -16.11
CA LEU A 393 -1.75 -20.42 -15.89
C LEU A 393 -0.91 -19.79 -17.00
N LEU A 394 -1.31 -19.94 -18.26
CA LEU A 394 -0.61 -19.32 -19.39
C LEU A 394 -0.64 -17.79 -19.29
N LEU A 395 -1.81 -17.23 -19.03
CA LEU A 395 -1.99 -15.78 -18.92
C LEU A 395 -1.21 -15.23 -17.72
N GLN A 396 -1.24 -15.91 -16.57
CA GLN A 396 -0.42 -15.50 -15.43
C GLN A 396 1.07 -15.60 -15.73
N ALA A 397 1.52 -16.70 -16.33
CA ALA A 397 2.92 -16.90 -16.67
C ALA A 397 3.43 -15.83 -17.64
N LEU A 398 2.60 -15.41 -18.60
CA LEU A 398 2.93 -14.36 -19.56
C LEU A 398 3.17 -13.00 -18.87
N PHE A 399 2.25 -12.59 -17.98
CA PHE A 399 2.38 -11.34 -17.24
C PHE A 399 3.54 -11.38 -16.23
N THR A 400 3.73 -12.53 -15.60
CA THR A 400 4.88 -12.80 -14.71
C THR A 400 6.19 -12.66 -15.45
N TRP A 401 6.31 -13.32 -16.61
CA TRP A 401 7.50 -13.24 -17.47
C TRP A 401 7.78 -11.81 -17.94
N GLN A 402 6.72 -11.07 -18.29
CA GLN A 402 6.84 -9.67 -18.68
C GLN A 402 7.45 -8.81 -17.55
N ALA A 403 7.00 -9.01 -16.31
CA ALA A 403 7.51 -8.30 -15.14
C ALA A 403 8.98 -8.65 -14.83
N TYR A 404 9.35 -9.94 -14.88
CA TYR A 404 10.72 -10.38 -14.59
C TYR A 404 11.75 -9.92 -15.64
N ARG A 405 11.36 -9.78 -16.91
CA ARG A 405 12.29 -9.36 -17.97
C ARG A 405 12.71 -7.89 -17.87
N SER A 406 12.10 -7.10 -16.98
CA SER A 406 12.34 -5.64 -16.83
C SER A 406 13.71 -5.24 -16.24
N ARG A 407 14.58 -6.20 -15.86
CA ARG A 407 16.00 -6.00 -15.44
C ARG A 407 16.27 -5.06 -14.25
N ALA A 408 15.30 -4.78 -13.38
CA ALA A 408 15.50 -4.07 -12.11
C ALA A 408 14.70 -4.75 -11.00
N PRO A 409 14.95 -4.46 -9.69
CA PRO A 409 13.97 -4.76 -8.66
C PRO A 409 12.65 -4.18 -9.14
N SER A 410 11.67 -5.05 -9.38
CA SER A 410 10.50 -4.77 -10.22
C SER A 410 9.60 -3.64 -9.73
N PHE A 411 9.83 -3.15 -8.50
CA PHE A 411 9.15 -1.97 -7.94
C PHE A 411 9.82 -0.63 -8.28
N ILE A 412 11.12 -0.58 -8.60
CA ILE A 412 11.81 0.68 -8.98
C ILE A 412 11.95 0.86 -10.50
N SER A 413 11.25 0.06 -11.30
CA SER A 413 11.22 0.21 -12.76
C SER A 413 9.82 0.02 -13.30
N HIS A 414 9.47 0.74 -14.36
CA HIS A 414 8.24 0.45 -15.09
C HIS A 414 8.28 -0.94 -15.71
N GLY A 415 7.20 -1.71 -15.55
CA GLY A 415 6.97 -2.94 -16.31
C GLY A 415 6.81 -2.62 -17.79
N ARG A 416 7.04 -3.62 -18.66
CA ARG A 416 7.06 -3.38 -20.12
C ARG A 416 5.74 -2.83 -20.65
N LEU A 417 4.60 -3.27 -20.11
CA LEU A 417 3.29 -2.74 -20.50
C LEU A 417 3.15 -1.27 -20.10
N ALA A 418 3.47 -0.94 -18.84
CA ALA A 418 3.45 0.43 -18.36
C ALA A 418 4.37 1.35 -19.17
N ALA A 419 5.62 0.94 -19.40
CA ALA A 419 6.58 1.68 -20.21
C ALA A 419 6.06 1.89 -21.64
N TRP A 420 5.53 0.83 -22.28
CA TRP A 420 4.96 0.95 -23.63
C TRP A 420 3.80 1.94 -23.70
N VAL A 421 2.90 1.94 -22.71
CA VAL A 421 1.79 2.90 -22.63
C VAL A 421 2.29 4.31 -22.35
N LEU A 422 3.31 4.50 -21.51
CA LEU A 422 3.94 5.81 -21.29
C LEU A 422 4.60 6.35 -22.58
N ASP A 423 5.22 5.48 -23.38
CA ASP A 423 5.88 5.84 -24.63
C ASP A 423 4.90 6.20 -25.75
N HIS A 424 3.81 5.42 -25.90
CA HIS A 424 2.96 5.48 -27.09
C HIS A 424 1.58 6.07 -26.83
N ALA A 425 1.08 5.99 -25.60
CA ALA A 425 -0.27 6.40 -25.25
C ALA A 425 -0.36 7.03 -23.83
N PRO A 426 0.51 8.00 -23.49
CA PRO A 426 0.69 8.50 -22.13
C PRO A 426 -0.60 9.03 -21.49
N ARG A 427 -1.54 9.55 -22.30
CA ARG A 427 -2.84 10.07 -21.82
C ARG A 427 -3.65 9.03 -21.04
N TRP A 428 -3.50 7.75 -21.36
CA TRP A 428 -4.31 6.65 -20.80
C TRP A 428 -3.72 6.06 -19.53
N TYR A 429 -2.50 6.43 -19.14
CA TYR A 429 -1.88 5.90 -17.93
C TYR A 429 -1.30 7.02 -17.08
N ASN A 430 -1.99 7.33 -15.99
CA ASN A 430 -1.60 8.33 -14.99
C ASN A 430 -1.45 7.60 -13.65
N PRO A 431 -0.31 6.94 -13.40
CA PRO A 431 -0.07 6.17 -12.17
C PRO A 431 -0.21 7.01 -10.91
N ASP A 432 -0.23 6.34 -9.75
CA ASP A 432 -0.03 7.04 -8.48
C ASP A 432 1.33 7.77 -8.50
N PRO A 433 1.43 9.01 -7.96
CA PRO A 433 2.65 9.80 -8.02
C PRO A 433 3.90 9.09 -7.51
N GLU A 434 3.75 8.28 -6.45
CA GLU A 434 4.87 7.52 -5.90
C GLU A 434 5.36 6.43 -6.86
N ILE A 435 4.42 5.72 -7.52
CA ILE A 435 4.75 4.71 -8.54
C ILE A 435 5.50 5.37 -9.69
N PHE A 436 5.03 6.52 -10.17
CA PHE A 436 5.67 7.23 -11.28
C PHE A 436 7.07 7.71 -10.91
N LEU A 437 7.20 8.41 -9.80
CA LEU A 437 8.44 9.06 -9.39
C LEU A 437 9.55 8.04 -9.13
N LYS A 438 9.27 7.04 -8.29
CA LYS A 438 10.28 6.03 -7.92
C LYS A 438 10.74 5.21 -9.10
N ARG A 439 9.83 4.88 -10.03
CA ARG A 439 10.13 4.05 -11.21
C ARG A 439 10.82 4.83 -12.33
N GLU A 440 10.52 6.11 -12.49
CA GLU A 440 11.22 6.96 -13.45
C GLU A 440 12.65 7.26 -12.96
N ARG A 441 12.82 7.57 -11.68
CA ARG A 441 14.15 7.86 -11.08
C ARG A 441 14.95 6.62 -10.74
N ARG A 442 14.31 5.45 -10.66
CA ARG A 442 14.89 4.17 -10.23
C ARG A 442 15.48 4.24 -8.81
N ARG A 443 14.77 4.91 -7.91
CA ARG A 443 15.20 5.16 -6.52
C ARG A 443 14.02 5.09 -5.56
N GLU A 444 14.29 4.70 -4.33
CA GLU A 444 13.35 4.77 -3.21
C GLU A 444 13.36 6.17 -2.60
N ASP A 445 12.85 7.13 -3.35
CA ASP A 445 12.73 8.51 -2.90
C ASP A 445 11.35 8.76 -2.25
N LEU A 446 11.31 9.62 -1.23
CA LEU A 446 10.05 10.19 -0.76
C LEU A 446 9.50 11.15 -1.80
N VAL A 447 8.19 11.12 -1.99
CA VAL A 447 7.49 12.04 -2.87
C VAL A 447 7.30 13.37 -2.15
N THR A 448 7.89 14.43 -2.69
CA THR A 448 7.81 15.78 -2.12
C THR A 448 7.26 16.77 -3.15
N PRO A 449 6.44 17.76 -2.74
CA PRO A 449 5.79 18.71 -3.65
C PRO A 449 6.71 19.50 -4.61
N ASP A 450 7.98 19.67 -4.26
CA ASP A 450 8.98 20.38 -5.08
C ASP A 450 9.44 19.56 -6.30
N GLN A 451 9.18 18.25 -6.33
CA GLN A 451 9.69 17.38 -7.36
C GLN A 451 8.92 17.53 -8.69
N VAL A 452 9.68 17.64 -9.78
CA VAL A 452 9.20 17.48 -11.15
C VAL A 452 9.87 16.25 -11.77
N VAL A 453 9.08 15.46 -12.49
CA VAL A 453 9.53 14.22 -13.11
C VAL A 453 9.08 14.18 -14.55
N VAL A 454 10.01 13.95 -15.47
CA VAL A 454 9.74 13.85 -16.91
C VAL A 454 10.04 12.43 -17.35
N HIS A 455 9.05 11.79 -17.99
CA HIS A 455 9.25 10.54 -18.69
C HIS A 455 9.64 10.81 -20.15
N ARG A 456 10.73 10.19 -20.58
CA ARG A 456 11.28 10.32 -21.93
C ARG A 456 11.16 8.99 -22.67
N GLY A 457 10.25 8.94 -23.63
CA GLY A 457 10.13 7.82 -24.55
C GLY A 457 11.11 7.93 -25.73
N PRO A 458 11.07 6.97 -26.67
CA PRO A 458 12.01 6.88 -27.79
C PRO A 458 12.06 8.10 -28.71
N ARG A 459 10.98 8.90 -28.75
CA ARG A 459 10.84 10.08 -29.60
C ARG A 459 10.92 11.41 -28.84
N GLY A 460 11.27 11.39 -27.56
CA GLY A 460 11.33 12.57 -26.70
C GLY A 460 10.42 12.47 -25.47
N ALA A 461 10.19 13.62 -24.82
CA ALA A 461 9.36 13.66 -23.62
C ALA A 461 7.89 13.38 -23.95
N THR A 462 7.31 12.37 -23.30
CA THR A 462 5.90 11.98 -23.53
C THR A 462 5.00 12.30 -22.35
N LYS A 463 5.56 12.51 -21.16
CA LYS A 463 4.82 12.83 -19.95
C LYS A 463 5.66 13.64 -18.98
N LEU A 464 5.04 14.60 -18.30
CA LEU A 464 5.60 15.28 -17.13
C LEU A 464 4.64 15.17 -15.95
N MET A 465 5.16 14.87 -14.78
CA MET A 465 4.44 14.94 -13.51
C MET A 465 5.03 16.04 -12.63
N ARG A 466 4.16 16.86 -12.05
CA ARG A 466 4.53 17.88 -11.05
C ARG A 466 3.38 18.16 -10.11
N TYR A 467 3.71 18.67 -8.94
CA TYR A 467 2.71 19.15 -7.99
C TYR A 467 2.15 20.51 -8.41
N TRP A 468 0.93 20.84 -8.00
CA TRP A 468 0.31 22.13 -8.36
C TRP A 468 1.12 23.35 -7.87
N SER A 469 1.81 23.23 -6.71
CA SER A 469 2.64 24.31 -6.19
C SER A 469 3.92 24.53 -7.00
N ASN A 470 4.26 23.61 -7.91
CA ASN A 470 5.39 23.75 -8.84
C ASN A 470 4.95 23.96 -10.31
N SER A 471 3.83 24.65 -10.53
CA SER A 471 3.21 24.86 -11.85
C SER A 471 4.01 25.69 -12.85
N ALA A 472 5.09 26.36 -12.43
CA ALA A 472 6.00 27.07 -13.35
C ALA A 472 7.11 26.16 -13.91
N ASP A 473 7.52 25.12 -13.18
CA ASP A 473 8.67 24.30 -13.54
C ASP A 473 8.32 23.28 -14.64
N SER A 474 8.98 23.44 -15.79
CA SER A 474 8.79 22.60 -16.97
C SER A 474 9.66 21.33 -16.96
N GLY A 475 10.42 21.07 -15.89
CA GLY A 475 11.37 19.95 -15.83
C GLY A 475 12.50 20.10 -16.86
N GLY A 476 12.84 21.34 -17.21
CA GLY A 476 13.82 21.67 -18.25
C GLY A 476 13.33 21.40 -19.69
N LEU A 477 12.03 21.21 -19.91
CA LEU A 477 11.48 21.03 -21.26
C LEU A 477 11.33 22.34 -22.03
N CYS A 478 11.11 23.45 -21.33
CA CYS A 478 10.86 24.76 -21.92
C CYS A 478 11.91 25.77 -21.49
N GLY A 479 12.34 26.62 -22.43
CA GLY A 479 13.31 27.68 -22.19
C GLY A 479 12.72 28.92 -21.52
N PRO A 480 13.55 29.91 -21.15
CA PRO A 480 13.08 31.16 -20.57
C PRO A 480 12.01 31.85 -21.42
N GLY A 481 10.99 32.43 -20.78
CA GLY A 481 9.90 33.15 -21.47
C GLY A 481 8.85 32.26 -22.14
N THR A 482 8.96 30.94 -21.99
CA THR A 482 7.96 29.97 -22.46
C THR A 482 7.44 29.13 -21.29
N HIS A 483 6.25 28.56 -21.45
CA HIS A 483 5.65 27.67 -20.45
C HIS A 483 5.22 26.35 -21.07
N LEU A 484 5.25 25.29 -20.26
CA LEU A 484 4.81 23.98 -20.70
C LEU A 484 3.29 23.95 -20.86
N ALA A 485 2.85 23.64 -22.08
CA ALA A 485 1.49 23.31 -22.39
C ALA A 485 1.40 21.86 -22.88
N ALA A 486 0.23 21.25 -22.67
CA ALA A 486 -0.06 19.90 -23.08
C ALA A 486 -1.49 19.82 -23.59
N ALA A 487 -1.73 19.00 -24.62
CA ALA A 487 -3.08 18.77 -25.11
C ALA A 487 -3.98 18.10 -24.05
N HIS A 488 -3.40 17.34 -23.12
CA HIS A 488 -4.13 16.67 -22.05
C HIS A 488 -3.40 16.78 -20.71
N VAL A 489 -4.04 17.45 -19.76
CA VAL A 489 -3.59 17.57 -18.37
C VAL A 489 -4.54 16.79 -17.47
N LYS A 490 -4.02 15.82 -16.72
CA LYS A 490 -4.78 15.08 -15.71
C LYS A 490 -4.38 15.58 -14.33
N THR A 491 -5.31 16.20 -13.62
CA THR A 491 -5.16 16.53 -12.20
C THR A 491 -5.69 15.39 -11.34
N LEU A 492 -4.91 14.97 -10.35
CA LEU A 492 -5.31 13.99 -9.35
C LEU A 492 -5.87 14.69 -8.11
N ALA A 493 -6.74 14.01 -7.35
CA ALA A 493 -7.25 14.49 -6.07
C ALA A 493 -6.16 14.89 -5.07
N SER A 494 -4.99 14.25 -5.14
CA SER A 494 -3.82 14.54 -4.30
C SER A 494 -3.08 15.84 -4.67
N GLY A 495 -3.52 16.58 -5.70
CA GLY A 495 -2.89 17.82 -6.15
C GLY A 495 -1.79 17.64 -7.20
N TRP A 496 -1.41 16.40 -7.50
CA TRP A 496 -0.45 16.09 -8.57
C TRP A 496 -1.08 16.23 -9.96
N ARG A 497 -0.28 16.66 -10.93
CA ARG A 497 -0.72 16.88 -12.32
C ARG A 497 0.19 16.17 -13.30
N TYR A 498 -0.43 15.47 -14.24
CA TYR A 498 0.22 14.85 -15.38
C TYR A 498 -0.05 15.63 -16.65
N TYR A 499 1.01 16.12 -17.27
CA TYR A 499 1.01 16.72 -18.60
C TYR A 499 1.37 15.63 -19.59
N ASN A 500 0.46 15.33 -20.53
CA ASN A 500 0.60 14.24 -21.47
C ASN A 500 0.87 14.76 -22.86
N ALA A 501 1.76 14.08 -23.58
CA ALA A 501 2.06 14.44 -24.95
C ALA A 501 0.82 14.50 -25.86
N PRO A 502 0.83 15.35 -26.90
CA PRO A 502 1.94 16.22 -27.32
C PRO A 502 2.22 17.36 -26.33
N LEU A 503 3.49 17.48 -25.93
CA LEU A 503 4.00 18.54 -25.06
C LEU A 503 4.57 19.66 -25.93
N ARG A 504 4.27 20.91 -25.59
CA ARG A 504 4.76 22.08 -26.32
C ARG A 504 5.13 23.19 -25.35
N CYS A 505 5.97 24.11 -25.82
CA CYS A 505 6.35 25.29 -25.07
C CYS A 505 5.68 26.49 -25.72
N ASP A 506 4.64 27.01 -25.09
CA ASP A 506 3.90 28.16 -25.59
C ASP A 506 4.58 29.43 -25.07
N PRO A 507 4.74 30.48 -25.90
CA PRO A 507 5.30 31.74 -25.45
C PRO A 507 4.37 32.41 -24.46
N GLY A 508 4.94 33.12 -23.48
CA GLY A 508 4.16 33.92 -22.55
C GLY A 508 4.55 33.73 -21.09
N PRO A 509 4.03 34.58 -20.20
CA PRO A 509 4.31 34.50 -18.78
C PRO A 509 3.81 33.16 -18.24
N ALA A 510 4.49 32.65 -17.21
CA ALA A 510 4.09 31.41 -16.57
C ALA A 510 2.58 31.44 -16.22
N PRO A 511 1.85 30.33 -16.43
CA PRO A 511 0.42 30.24 -16.12
C PRO A 511 0.15 30.38 -14.62
N ALA A 512 1.20 30.36 -13.80
CA ALA A 512 1.11 30.55 -12.38
C ALA A 512 2.26 31.42 -11.85
N VAL A 513 1.99 32.09 -10.73
CA VAL A 513 2.98 32.79 -9.92
C VAL A 513 3.06 32.06 -8.58
N ARG A 514 4.28 31.70 -8.16
CA ARG A 514 4.55 31.15 -6.82
C ARG A 514 5.31 32.19 -6.01
N ILE A 515 4.86 32.40 -4.78
CA ILE A 515 5.51 33.23 -3.78
C ILE A 515 5.91 32.30 -2.63
N ALA A 516 7.21 32.02 -2.49
CA ALA A 516 7.72 31.27 -1.36
C ALA A 516 7.83 32.17 -0.13
N ILE A 517 7.57 31.63 1.06
CA ILE A 517 7.78 32.34 2.32
C ILE A 517 9.27 32.36 2.64
N GLY A 518 9.80 33.55 2.87
CA GLY A 518 11.21 33.73 3.20
C GLY A 518 11.68 35.18 3.09
N PRO A 519 12.98 35.42 3.32
CA PRO A 519 13.58 36.74 3.17
C PRO A 519 13.35 37.30 1.76
N GLY A 520 12.89 38.55 1.66
CA GLY A 520 12.67 39.23 0.38
C GLY A 520 11.38 38.86 -0.35
N MET A 521 10.47 38.10 0.27
CA MET A 521 9.14 37.88 -0.30
C MET A 521 8.34 39.20 -0.37
N PRO A 522 7.42 39.35 -1.34
CA PRO A 522 6.48 40.47 -1.34
C PRO A 522 5.65 40.51 -0.05
N PRO A 523 5.16 41.69 0.38
CA PRO A 523 4.39 41.84 1.62
C PRO A 523 2.98 41.25 1.47
N ILE A 524 2.89 39.93 1.48
CA ILE A 524 1.64 39.17 1.31
C ILE A 524 0.97 38.80 2.63
N LEU A 525 1.71 38.83 3.75
CA LEU A 525 1.17 38.51 5.06
C LEU A 525 0.45 39.73 5.64
N GLY A 526 -0.83 39.56 5.94
CA GLY A 526 -1.62 40.50 6.73
C GLY A 526 -1.54 40.19 8.22
N SER A 527 -2.67 40.25 8.91
CA SER A 527 -2.78 39.91 10.34
C SER A 527 -2.81 38.41 10.60
N GLY A 528 -2.49 38.00 11.84
CA GLY A 528 -2.65 36.62 12.32
C GLY A 528 -1.59 35.64 11.82
N TRP A 529 -0.40 36.13 11.45
CA TRP A 529 0.74 35.31 11.08
C TRP A 529 1.89 35.54 12.06
N SER A 530 2.60 34.47 12.39
CA SER A 530 3.84 34.54 13.16
C SER A 530 4.93 35.27 12.37
N ARG A 531 6.04 35.55 13.07
CA ARG A 531 7.31 35.84 12.40
C ARG A 531 7.73 34.68 11.49
N ILE A 532 8.53 34.99 10.47
CA ILE A 532 9.13 33.99 9.59
C ILE A 532 10.07 33.10 10.41
N GLU A 533 9.85 31.78 10.30
CA GLU A 533 10.61 30.74 10.98
C GLU A 533 11.18 29.80 9.91
N GLY A 534 12.45 30.03 9.55
CA GLY A 534 13.08 29.33 8.42
C GLY A 534 12.43 29.70 7.09
N ALA A 535 11.77 28.74 6.45
CA ALA A 535 11.08 28.89 5.16
C ALA A 535 9.54 28.85 5.28
N MET A 536 9.02 29.22 6.45
CA MET A 536 7.58 29.19 6.73
C MET A 536 7.14 30.23 7.75
N VAL A 537 5.84 30.45 7.83
CA VAL A 537 5.15 31.18 8.90
C VAL A 537 3.98 30.35 9.42
N TRP A 538 3.62 30.52 10.68
CA TRP A 538 2.44 29.90 11.26
C TRP A 538 1.28 30.88 11.32
N THR A 539 0.06 30.36 11.23
CA THR A 539 -1.09 31.12 11.72
C THR A 539 -1.03 31.25 13.24
N GLU A 540 -1.30 32.46 13.74
CA GLU A 540 -1.38 32.76 15.17
C GLU A 540 -2.80 33.21 15.50
N GLY A 541 -3.53 32.35 16.22
CA GLY A 541 -4.93 32.58 16.60
C GLY A 541 -5.95 31.96 15.63
N GLU A 542 -7.20 32.40 15.74
CA GLU A 542 -8.33 31.84 14.99
C GLU A 542 -8.39 32.33 13.54
N HIS A 543 -7.87 33.54 13.27
CA HIS A 543 -7.98 34.19 11.97
C HIS A 543 -6.62 34.66 11.45
N SER A 544 -6.34 34.37 10.18
CA SER A 544 -5.16 34.86 9.47
C SER A 544 -5.55 35.44 8.12
N ARG A 545 -4.84 36.49 7.68
CA ARG A 545 -5.19 37.23 6.46
C ARG A 545 -3.99 37.31 5.51
N LEU A 546 -4.19 37.01 4.23
CA LEU A 546 -3.20 37.22 3.16
C LEU A 546 -3.71 38.27 2.19
N ARG A 547 -2.81 39.09 1.65
CA ARG A 547 -3.13 40.09 0.64
C ARG A 547 -2.21 39.91 -0.57
N LEU A 548 -2.75 39.35 -1.64
CA LEU A 548 -1.99 38.95 -2.82
C LEU A 548 -2.28 39.91 -3.97
N ALA A 549 -1.31 40.73 -4.36
CA ALA A 549 -1.43 41.57 -5.54
C ALA A 549 -1.33 40.72 -6.82
N LEU A 550 -2.28 40.90 -7.73
CA LEU A 550 -2.33 40.19 -9.01
C LEU A 550 -1.76 41.04 -10.14
N PRO A 551 -1.05 40.44 -11.11
CA PRO A 551 -0.62 41.14 -12.31
C PRO A 551 -1.82 41.75 -13.06
N PRO A 552 -1.71 43.00 -13.57
CA PRO A 552 -2.79 43.64 -14.29
C PRO A 552 -3.21 42.83 -15.51
N GLY A 553 -4.52 42.78 -15.77
CA GLY A 553 -5.10 42.09 -16.94
C GLY A 553 -5.22 40.57 -16.81
N ARG A 554 -4.60 39.93 -15.82
CA ARG A 554 -4.70 38.47 -15.63
C ARG A 554 -5.83 38.11 -14.69
N ARG A 555 -6.57 37.04 -15.00
CA ARG A 555 -7.66 36.51 -14.17
C ARG A 555 -7.17 35.32 -13.37
N ALA A 556 -7.23 35.39 -12.04
CA ALA A 556 -6.84 34.27 -11.18
C ALA A 556 -7.92 33.19 -11.19
N ALA A 557 -7.59 31.98 -11.64
CA ALA A 557 -8.47 30.83 -11.68
C ALA A 557 -8.40 30.01 -10.38
N TYR A 558 -7.19 29.87 -9.83
CA TYR A 558 -6.95 29.06 -8.64
C TYR A 558 -5.98 29.73 -7.66
N LEU A 559 -6.21 29.49 -6.38
CA LEU A 559 -5.34 29.89 -5.28
C LEU A 559 -4.93 28.65 -4.49
N GLY A 560 -3.65 28.37 -4.39
CA GLY A 560 -3.17 27.31 -3.52
C GLY A 560 -2.26 27.85 -2.41
N LEU A 561 -2.43 27.27 -1.23
CA LEU A 561 -1.67 27.58 -0.02
C LEU A 561 -0.83 26.34 0.32
N ASP A 562 0.48 26.44 0.11
CA ASP A 562 1.45 25.37 0.34
C ASP A 562 1.86 25.39 1.81
N GLY A 563 1.72 24.25 2.50
CA GLY A 563 1.82 24.23 3.94
C GLY A 563 1.28 22.96 4.60
N ALA A 564 1.27 22.94 5.93
CA ALA A 564 0.78 21.81 6.72
C ALA A 564 0.05 22.29 7.99
N TYR A 565 -1.00 21.57 8.37
CA TYR A 565 -1.70 21.84 9.62
C TYR A 565 -0.87 21.47 10.84
N PHE A 566 -1.06 22.23 11.91
CA PHE A 566 -0.59 21.89 13.24
C PHE A 566 -1.56 20.93 13.93
N ASP A 567 -1.02 20.10 14.81
CA ASP A 567 -1.66 19.05 15.61
C ASP A 567 -3.20 19.10 15.71
N GLY A 568 -3.86 18.06 15.21
CA GLY A 568 -5.32 17.90 15.31
C GLY A 568 -6.17 18.78 14.38
N VAL A 569 -5.64 19.89 13.85
CA VAL A 569 -6.36 20.74 12.88
C VAL A 569 -6.41 20.04 11.53
N ARG A 570 -7.60 19.95 10.94
CA ARG A 570 -7.79 19.23 9.65
C ARG A 570 -8.40 20.09 8.54
N ALA A 571 -8.99 21.23 8.86
CA ALA A 571 -9.58 22.09 7.85
C ALA A 571 -9.68 23.52 8.35
N SER A 572 -9.73 24.45 7.40
CA SER A 572 -9.96 25.87 7.64
C SER A 572 -11.10 26.37 6.78
N THR A 573 -11.91 27.27 7.29
CA THR A 573 -12.82 28.04 6.45
C THR A 573 -11.99 29.08 5.71
N VAL A 574 -12.17 29.17 4.38
CA VAL A 574 -11.43 30.12 3.55
C VAL A 574 -12.40 31.08 2.90
N THR A 575 -12.12 32.37 3.03
CA THR A 575 -12.89 33.45 2.40
C THR A 575 -11.96 34.26 1.52
N VAL A 576 -12.37 34.56 0.28
CA VAL A 576 -11.58 35.36 -0.66
C VAL A 576 -12.40 36.55 -1.11
N ASN A 577 -11.89 37.77 -0.86
CA ASN A 577 -12.60 39.02 -1.15
C ASN A 577 -14.05 39.04 -0.62
N GLY A 578 -14.25 38.50 0.59
CA GLY A 578 -15.57 38.40 1.22
C GLY A 578 -16.45 37.23 0.73
N VAL A 579 -16.00 36.44 -0.25
CA VAL A 579 -16.72 35.24 -0.73
C VAL A 579 -16.22 33.99 -0.01
N GLU A 580 -17.08 33.35 0.77
CA GLU A 580 -16.75 32.12 1.49
C GLU A 580 -16.64 30.94 0.53
N LEU A 581 -15.51 30.23 0.58
CA LEU A 581 -15.27 29.00 -0.19
C LEU A 581 -15.65 27.73 0.60
N GLY A 582 -16.01 27.90 1.87
CA GLY A 582 -16.31 26.86 2.85
C GLY A 582 -15.07 26.27 3.51
N LYS A 583 -15.25 25.17 4.24
CA LYS A 583 -14.16 24.42 4.88
C LYS A 583 -13.30 23.69 3.84
N LYS A 584 -11.98 23.90 3.89
CA LYS A 584 -10.99 23.34 2.97
C LYS A 584 -9.83 22.70 3.72
N LEU A 585 -9.31 21.62 3.13
CA LEU A 585 -8.02 21.02 3.46
C LEU A 585 -6.92 21.82 2.74
N LEU A 586 -6.29 22.76 3.43
CA LEU A 586 -5.16 23.52 2.88
C LEU A 586 -3.93 22.61 2.67
N GLY A 587 -3.01 23.03 1.81
CA GLY A 587 -1.78 22.27 1.48
C GLY A 587 -1.97 21.13 0.48
N GLN A 588 -3.19 20.58 0.31
CA GLN A 588 -3.41 19.38 -0.52
C GLN A 588 -3.76 19.67 -1.99
N ALA A 589 -4.55 20.72 -2.25
CA ALA A 589 -5.01 21.06 -3.59
C ALA A 589 -5.25 22.56 -3.72
N PRO A 590 -5.16 23.12 -4.94
CA PRO A 590 -5.47 24.51 -5.16
C PRO A 590 -6.99 24.74 -5.09
N LEU A 591 -7.38 25.87 -4.52
CA LEU A 591 -8.76 26.32 -4.36
C LEU A 591 -9.25 26.97 -5.66
N ALA A 592 -10.33 26.46 -6.23
CA ALA A 592 -10.98 27.11 -7.36
C ALA A 592 -11.58 28.46 -6.91
N LEU A 593 -11.20 29.53 -7.60
CA LEU A 593 -11.70 30.86 -7.30
C LEU A 593 -13.07 31.09 -7.98
N PRO A 594 -14.08 31.62 -7.26
CA PRO A 594 -15.36 32.00 -7.84
C PRO A 594 -15.21 33.07 -8.90
N ALA A 595 -16.08 33.09 -9.92
CA ALA A 595 -16.03 34.05 -11.01
C ALA A 595 -15.97 35.52 -10.54
N GLN A 596 -16.62 35.82 -9.41
CA GLN A 596 -16.69 37.15 -8.79
C GLN A 596 -15.32 37.68 -8.34
N VAL A 597 -14.36 36.80 -8.01
CA VAL A 597 -13.05 37.22 -7.48
C VAL A 597 -11.92 37.10 -8.50
N ARG A 598 -12.13 36.39 -9.62
CA ARG A 598 -11.05 36.09 -10.59
C ARG A 598 -10.43 37.34 -11.22
N GLY A 599 -11.22 38.38 -11.44
CA GLY A 599 -10.76 39.64 -12.05
C GLY A 599 -10.23 40.67 -11.06
N ALA A 600 -10.14 40.35 -9.78
CA ALA A 600 -9.69 41.29 -8.76
C ALA A 600 -8.21 41.66 -8.98
N ARG A 601 -7.82 42.90 -8.64
CA ARG A 601 -6.40 43.30 -8.62
C ARG A 601 -5.65 42.79 -7.40
N VAL A 602 -6.39 42.46 -6.34
CA VAL A 602 -5.87 41.93 -5.09
C VAL A 602 -6.79 40.81 -4.63
N LEU A 603 -6.21 39.67 -4.22
CA LEU A 603 -6.92 38.64 -3.48
C LEU A 603 -6.65 38.86 -1.99
N ASP A 604 -7.71 39.18 -1.28
CA ASP A 604 -7.77 39.31 0.16
C ASP A 604 -8.32 38.01 0.74
N VAL A 605 -7.44 37.19 1.32
CA VAL A 605 -7.75 35.82 1.73
C VAL A 605 -7.78 35.77 3.24
N THR A 606 -8.92 35.42 3.80
CA THR A 606 -9.07 35.14 5.24
C THR A 606 -9.13 33.63 5.45
N ILE A 607 -8.34 33.15 6.40
CA ILE A 607 -8.28 31.76 6.83
C ILE A 607 -8.78 31.73 8.28
N GLU A 608 -9.76 30.88 8.55
CA GLU A 608 -10.31 30.69 9.89
C GLU A 608 -10.11 29.24 10.36
N HIS A 609 -9.57 29.08 11.58
CA HIS A 609 -9.33 27.80 12.22
C HIS A 609 -10.35 27.59 13.35
N ALA A 610 -11.12 26.51 13.27
CA ALA A 610 -12.17 26.25 14.28
C ALA A 610 -11.60 25.96 15.69
N LEU A 611 -10.40 25.38 15.79
CA LEU A 611 -9.75 24.99 17.05
C LEU A 611 -8.22 24.94 16.88
N PRO A 612 -7.50 26.08 16.84
CA PRO A 612 -6.04 26.07 16.73
C PRO A 612 -5.42 25.43 17.99
N ALA A 613 -4.55 24.44 17.80
CA ALA A 613 -3.91 23.72 18.90
C ALA A 613 -2.71 24.51 19.44
N ARG A 614 -2.40 24.32 20.72
CA ARG A 614 -1.20 24.90 21.35
C ARG A 614 -0.09 23.86 21.35
N PRO A 615 1.17 24.26 21.09
CA PRO A 615 2.31 23.37 21.29
C PRO A 615 2.33 22.78 22.69
N ALA A 616 2.83 21.55 22.80
CA ALA A 616 2.99 20.88 24.09
C ALA A 616 4.04 21.57 24.98
N ASP A 617 4.94 22.35 24.38
CA ASP A 617 5.87 23.21 25.10
C ASP A 617 5.10 24.37 25.75
N ALA A 618 5.01 24.36 27.09
CA ALA A 618 4.34 25.39 27.87
C ALA A 618 4.94 26.79 27.67
N ALA A 619 6.15 26.90 27.13
CA ALA A 619 6.79 28.18 26.82
C ALA A 619 6.28 28.81 25.51
N ASP A 620 5.57 28.07 24.65
CA ASP A 620 4.98 28.60 23.43
C ASP A 620 3.47 28.83 23.62
N PRO A 621 3.03 30.08 23.92
CA PRO A 621 1.62 30.37 24.20
C PRO A 621 0.75 30.42 22.93
N ARG A 622 1.34 30.26 21.74
CA ARG A 622 0.64 30.45 20.47
C ARG A 622 -0.39 29.36 20.23
N ALA A 623 -1.52 29.76 19.67
CA ALA A 623 -2.47 28.81 19.09
C ALA A 623 -2.18 28.71 17.59
N LEU A 624 -1.62 27.58 17.18
CA LEU A 624 -1.16 27.34 15.82
C LEU A 624 -2.21 26.56 15.03
N GLY A 625 -2.53 27.04 13.83
CA GLY A 625 -3.45 26.37 12.92
C GLY A 625 -2.75 25.70 11.74
N PHE A 626 -2.12 26.51 10.88
CA PHE A 626 -1.53 26.08 9.62
C PHE A 626 -0.19 26.78 9.41
N SER A 627 0.82 26.00 9.01
CA SER A 627 2.09 26.54 8.52
C SER A 627 1.97 26.85 7.04
N LEU A 628 2.32 28.07 6.63
CA LEU A 628 2.40 28.48 5.24
C LEU A 628 3.87 28.52 4.81
N ARG A 629 4.19 27.77 3.76
CA ARG A 629 5.51 27.74 3.09
C ARG A 629 5.51 28.52 1.79
N GLY A 630 4.34 28.71 1.19
CA GLY A 630 4.20 29.52 -0.01
C GLY A 630 2.77 29.63 -0.50
N VAL A 631 2.57 30.53 -1.45
CA VAL A 631 1.29 30.74 -2.13
C VAL A 631 1.51 30.54 -3.62
N ALA A 632 0.65 29.79 -4.30
CA ALA A 632 0.62 29.75 -5.76
C ALA A 632 -0.71 30.25 -6.29
N ILE A 633 -0.65 31.08 -7.31
CA ILE A 633 -1.82 31.64 -8.00
C ILE A 633 -1.74 31.19 -9.44
N GLU A 634 -2.76 30.45 -9.89
CA GLU A 634 -2.87 30.04 -11.29
C GLU A 634 -3.87 30.92 -11.99
N PHE A 635 -3.51 31.38 -13.18
CA PHE A 635 -4.32 32.27 -13.98
C PHE A 635 -5.08 31.49 -15.05
N GLU A 636 -6.23 32.02 -15.47
CA GLU A 636 -6.91 31.54 -16.67
C GLU A 636 -5.92 31.68 -17.83
N LEU A 637 -5.76 30.60 -18.60
CA LEU A 637 -5.11 30.69 -19.90
C LEU A 637 -6.00 31.60 -20.75
N GLU A 638 -5.43 32.63 -21.36
CA GLU A 638 -6.10 33.38 -22.42
C GLU A 638 -6.33 32.38 -23.56
N THR A 639 -7.44 31.66 -23.52
CA THR A 639 -7.96 31.01 -24.71
C THR A 639 -8.26 32.15 -25.65
N GLU A 640 -7.49 32.25 -26.75
CA GLU A 640 -7.78 33.15 -27.86
C GLU A 640 -9.29 33.18 -28.05
N ALA A 641 -9.89 34.31 -27.70
CA ALA A 641 -11.28 34.58 -28.00
C ALA A 641 -11.36 34.55 -29.54
N LYS A 642 -11.87 33.44 -30.07
CA LYS A 642 -12.27 33.35 -31.47
C LYS A 642 -13.56 34.11 -31.68
#